data_AF-A0AB34P6C3-F1
#
_entry.id   AF-A0AB34P6C3-F1
#
_cell.length_a   1.000
_cell.length_b   1.000
_cell.length_c   1.000
_cell.angle_alpha   90.00
_cell.angle_beta   90.00
_cell.angle_gamma   90.00
#
_symmetry.space_group_name_H-M   'P 1'
#
loop_
_entity.id
_entity.type
_entity.pdbx_description
1 polymer ?
#
loop_
_entity_poly.entity_id
_entity_poly.type
_entity_poly.pdbx_seq_one_letter_code
_entity_poly.pdbx_strand_id
1 'polypeptide(L)'
;MPTYKPRYFAQALDSVLTQTYPALELVICDDNADGAIEAALASRLADAPFPIRYHPNPPRLGELVSTIKGIGLAQGEYIKFLHDDDVLEPDCIAQLVEAIERNPGTAMASSRRVRIDDDGQPLPDILATCFPFDEDVLIDGPELVSFLADHTINFIGEPSCVLARRADLLALGNELMALNGKAIDWVGDLAIYVKLLRHGNLAFLASPLTHFRVSSAQFSQTGRDQPGVGDQGHEDLRQGIRQLGWRRETGDNRQVRVAPLSPHKARVFKSVDLVNALMQSAGMAERVSPATWLGVRHPSDVQRGLIDARLQAHAGGPRIAVLLIDRQGDAAAVEATRASLDAVACYRQHQTWVISSAPEQVAGLGERGVLIDGHGLPAALNRVIAAQDGVDWVLLVDAGSLFTASGLLMLALEMLALPDECQAIYADEVVALDHGQLGLALRPALYLDVLLSAPSTMSRHWLFRHGTLLADGGFPTGPAAAFELGYQLGLVERYGLGCIRHIAEPLLVASAAPPQDGEDEQQAIARHLAARGYVDARVHSAGSGRHAVDYRHAQQPLVSILVLIDGRLPQVQRCLESILANTAYPHYEVLLLDRASSQPELRDWLAGIEALGMQQIRVLRFAGEPAREAVCNAAAEHARGDVLLWLSAGAAVMKADWLDQLLNHALRPEVGAVAGKLLRGDGTVHHAGLLLGLGAPVARVFEGAAFDESGYLQRLQLDQNYSALSGECLMLPRQLFIDAGGFAQEPALAQWSDVDLCLRLQQAGYLNVYAARAQLLIDPPDALPATALEEEAMYARWLPLMANDPAYNPGFSLDPGAGFALADPRASWRPLQSWRPLPRVLALPADIEGCGHYRVIQPLRALREAGLAEGVLFNGYLEIAELARQDPDVVILQRQVGEARLDAMRRMKALSRAFKVYELDDYLPNLPLKNAHRAQMPKDILKTVRRGLGMVDRFVVSTPALAEAFAGLHSDIRVAENRLPPHWWESLPERPVRHGGKPRVGWAGGASHTGDLELIADVVKELAGEVEWVFMGMYPFALRQHIHQFQPGVQIDHYPAALAALDLDLALAPVEQNLFNECKSNLRLLEYGACGYPVIASDVRCYQGSLPVTLVKNRYRDWIGAIREHLADPAATRAKGMALREVVRRDWMLSGSNLDTWRAAWLPD
;
A
#
# COMPACT_ATOMS: atom_id res chain seq x y z
N MET A 1 35.03 13.19 17.63
CA MET A 1 34.42 12.58 18.82
C MET A 1 34.20 13.66 19.89
N PRO A 2 33.04 14.34 19.91
CA PRO A 2 32.64 15.14 21.07
C PRO A 2 32.43 14.21 22.27
N THR A 3 33.00 14.55 23.42
CA THR A 3 33.04 13.68 24.61
C THR A 3 32.67 14.47 25.87
N TYR A 4 31.88 13.89 26.74
CA TYR A 4 31.59 14.41 28.09
C TYR A 4 31.28 13.31 29.13
N LYS A 5 30.99 12.07 28.70
CA LYS A 5 30.63 10.91 29.54
C LYS A 5 31.80 9.91 29.62
N PRO A 6 32.37 9.65 30.80
CA PRO A 6 33.46 8.69 30.94
C PRO A 6 33.01 7.22 30.94
N ARG A 7 31.73 6.94 31.22
CA ARG A 7 31.24 5.56 31.49
C ARG A 7 31.46 4.59 30.32
N TYR A 8 31.25 5.03 29.09
CA TYR A 8 31.29 4.18 27.89
C TYR A 8 32.42 4.52 26.92
N PHE A 9 33.17 5.58 27.22
CA PHE A 9 34.20 6.13 26.35
C PHE A 9 35.25 5.10 25.91
N ALA A 10 35.66 4.20 26.82
CA ALA A 10 36.65 3.17 26.50
C ALA A 10 36.16 2.21 25.39
N GLN A 11 34.88 1.81 25.41
CA GLN A 11 34.30 0.95 24.39
C GLN A 11 34.19 1.67 23.05
N ALA A 12 33.76 2.93 23.07
CA ALA A 12 33.71 3.77 21.88
C ALA A 12 35.10 3.94 21.26
N LEU A 13 36.13 4.24 22.08
CA LEU A 13 37.52 4.38 21.65
C LEU A 13 38.07 3.07 21.05
N ASP A 14 37.88 1.93 21.73
CA ASP A 14 38.34 0.63 21.25
C ASP A 14 37.72 0.28 19.88
N SER A 15 36.45 0.66 19.63
CA SER A 15 35.78 0.44 18.34
C SER A 15 36.37 1.24 17.16
N VAL A 16 36.98 2.40 17.44
CA VAL A 16 37.69 3.20 16.44
C VAL A 16 39.08 2.63 16.18
N LEU A 17 39.76 2.13 17.21
CA LEU A 17 41.09 1.52 17.09
C LEU A 17 41.09 0.27 16.20
N THR A 18 39.95 -0.41 16.07
CA THR A 18 39.77 -1.60 15.23
C THR A 18 39.31 -1.30 13.79
N GLN A 19 39.19 -0.03 13.39
CA GLN A 19 38.72 0.31 12.05
C GLN A 19 39.70 -0.13 10.95
N THR A 20 39.17 -0.69 9.86
CA THR A 20 39.94 -1.23 8.74
C THR A 20 40.32 -0.17 7.70
N TYR A 21 39.76 1.04 7.77
CA TYR A 21 40.09 2.13 6.87
C TYR A 21 41.48 2.70 7.19
N PRO A 22 42.45 2.63 6.27
CA PRO A 22 43.87 2.85 6.60
C PRO A 22 44.25 4.32 6.81
N ALA A 23 43.47 5.27 6.29
CA ALA A 23 43.78 6.70 6.31
C ALA A 23 42.90 7.45 7.32
N LEU A 24 43.08 7.15 8.60
CA LEU A 24 42.26 7.70 9.68
C LEU A 24 43.05 8.67 10.59
N GLU A 25 42.34 9.60 11.22
CA GLU A 25 42.78 10.31 12.42
C GLU A 25 41.58 10.41 13.38
N LEU A 26 41.84 10.48 14.68
CA LEU A 26 40.80 10.66 15.69
C LEU A 26 40.97 12.00 16.40
N VAL A 27 39.97 12.88 16.28
CA VAL A 27 39.91 14.15 17.01
C VAL A 27 38.91 14.04 18.15
N ILE A 28 39.39 14.15 19.39
CA ILE A 28 38.58 14.11 20.62
C ILE A 28 38.46 15.54 21.15
N CYS A 29 37.24 16.03 21.31
CA CYS A 29 36.94 17.31 21.93
C CYS A 29 36.20 17.05 23.24
N ASP A 30 36.88 17.29 24.36
CA ASP A 30 36.44 16.83 25.67
C ASP A 30 35.87 17.96 26.53
N ASP A 31 34.58 17.87 26.82
CA ASP A 31 33.81 18.72 27.74
C ASP A 31 33.72 18.13 29.16
N ASN A 32 34.34 16.98 29.43
CA ASN A 32 34.43 16.43 30.77
C ASN A 32 35.38 17.28 31.65
N ALA A 33 34.92 17.59 32.87
CA ALA A 33 35.64 18.48 33.79
C ALA A 33 36.48 17.73 34.85
N ASP A 34 36.37 16.40 34.94
CA ASP A 34 36.96 15.60 36.01
C ASP A 34 38.24 14.84 35.60
N GLY A 35 38.63 14.90 34.32
CA GLY A 35 39.86 14.31 33.79
C GLY A 35 39.77 12.79 33.56
N ALA A 36 38.60 12.17 33.73
CA ALA A 36 38.44 10.74 33.53
C ALA A 36 38.64 10.31 32.07
N ILE A 37 38.29 11.17 31.10
CA ILE A 37 38.51 10.91 29.67
C ILE A 37 40.00 10.89 29.32
N GLU A 38 40.75 11.88 29.81
CA GLU A 38 42.21 11.93 29.64
C GLU A 38 42.89 10.69 30.22
N ALA A 39 42.46 10.27 31.42
CA ALA A 39 42.98 9.07 32.06
C ALA A 39 42.66 7.78 31.28
N ALA A 40 41.43 7.65 30.76
CA ALA A 40 41.04 6.51 29.94
C ALA A 40 41.85 6.46 28.62
N LEU A 41 42.05 7.62 27.99
CA LEU A 41 42.80 7.77 26.74
C LEU A 41 44.29 7.42 26.92
N ALA A 42 44.91 7.83 28.02
CA ALA A 42 46.33 7.59 28.29
C ALA A 42 46.73 6.11 28.20
N SER A 43 45.81 5.21 28.58
CA SER A 43 46.01 3.76 28.53
C SER A 43 45.95 3.13 27.13
N ARG A 44 45.62 3.91 26.09
CA ARG A 44 45.41 3.47 24.70
C ARG A 44 46.20 4.24 23.65
N LEU A 45 46.79 5.39 24.02
CA LEU A 45 47.55 6.24 23.09
C LEU A 45 48.81 5.56 22.51
N ALA A 46 49.47 4.68 23.26
CA ALA A 46 50.73 4.06 22.85
C ALA A 46 50.56 3.05 21.70
N ASP A 47 49.37 2.45 21.57
CA ASP A 47 49.08 1.36 20.64
C ASP A 47 48.16 1.77 19.48
N ALA A 48 47.88 3.08 19.33
CA ALA A 48 46.95 3.57 18.32
C ALA A 48 47.53 3.45 16.89
N PRO A 49 46.80 2.86 15.92
CA PRO A 49 47.29 2.67 14.56
C PRO A 49 47.27 3.95 13.71
N PHE A 50 46.70 5.04 14.23
CA PHE A 50 46.57 6.34 13.57
C PHE A 50 46.70 7.50 14.58
N PRO A 51 46.93 8.75 14.12
CA PRO A 51 47.04 9.91 15.00
C PRO A 51 45.76 10.16 15.81
N ILE A 52 45.90 10.27 17.13
CA ILE A 52 44.83 10.72 18.04
C ILE A 52 45.17 12.11 18.57
N ARG A 53 44.25 13.07 18.41
CA ARG A 53 44.37 14.45 18.87
C ARG A 53 43.34 14.73 19.94
N TYR A 54 43.81 14.98 21.16
CA TYR A 54 42.98 15.26 22.32
C TYR A 54 42.95 16.77 22.61
N HIS A 55 41.75 17.32 22.72
CA HIS A 55 41.51 18.74 22.94
C HIS A 55 40.52 18.94 24.09
N PRO A 56 40.99 19.24 25.32
CA PRO A 56 40.10 19.58 26.42
C PRO A 56 39.47 20.96 26.21
N ASN A 57 38.27 21.13 26.78
CA ASN A 57 37.47 22.35 26.71
C ASN A 57 37.21 22.95 28.12
N PRO A 58 38.17 23.70 28.71
CA PRO A 58 37.92 24.48 29.93
C PRO A 58 37.63 25.96 29.58
N PRO A 59 36.42 26.50 29.79
CA PRO A 59 35.20 25.84 30.29
C PRO A 59 34.49 25.02 29.20
N ARG A 60 33.56 24.13 29.61
CA ARG A 60 32.76 23.27 28.72
C ARG A 60 32.13 24.09 27.58
N LEU A 61 32.21 23.58 26.35
CA LEU A 61 31.70 24.26 25.17
C LEU A 61 30.27 23.83 24.79
N GLY A 62 29.83 22.64 25.20
CA GLY A 62 28.56 22.06 24.80
C GLY A 62 28.62 21.41 23.41
N GLU A 63 27.64 20.54 23.12
CA GLU A 63 27.65 19.64 21.95
C GLU A 63 27.90 20.37 20.63
N LEU A 64 27.14 21.42 20.33
CA LEU A 64 27.26 22.18 19.08
C LEU A 64 28.66 22.77 18.88
N VAL A 65 29.15 23.52 19.87
CA VAL A 65 30.43 24.24 19.75
C VAL A 65 31.60 23.27 19.80
N SER A 66 31.51 22.21 20.61
CA SER A 66 32.49 21.12 20.65
C SER A 66 32.56 20.39 19.31
N THR A 67 31.42 20.13 18.67
CA THR A 67 31.34 19.50 17.34
C THR A 67 31.93 20.38 16.25
N ILE A 68 31.58 21.68 16.22
CA ILE A 68 32.15 22.66 15.28
C ILE A 68 33.67 22.74 15.44
N LYS A 69 34.18 22.80 16.69
CA LYS A 69 35.61 22.77 16.98
C LYS A 69 36.26 21.51 16.43
N GLY A 70 35.65 20.34 16.64
CA GLY A 70 36.12 19.06 16.12
C GLY A 70 36.23 19.02 14.60
N ILE A 71 35.20 19.47 13.88
CA ILE A 71 35.20 19.56 12.40
C ILE A 71 36.31 20.50 11.91
N GLY A 72 36.49 21.64 12.59
CA GLY A 72 37.55 22.62 12.28
C GLY A 72 38.96 22.05 12.44
N LEU A 73 39.18 21.22 13.46
CA LEU A 73 40.48 20.62 13.78
C LEU A 73 40.83 19.40 12.93
N ALA A 74 39.82 18.68 12.42
CA ALA A 74 40.03 17.54 11.52
C ALA A 74 40.75 17.97 10.23
N GLN A 75 41.52 17.06 9.64
CA GLN A 75 42.29 17.21 8.41
C GLN A 75 41.87 16.19 7.33
N GLY A 76 41.12 15.14 7.69
CA GLY A 76 40.54 14.18 6.75
C GLY A 76 39.58 14.82 5.73
N GLU A 77 39.46 14.18 4.55
CA GLU A 77 38.52 14.59 3.50
C GLU A 77 37.06 14.39 3.93
N TYR A 78 36.81 13.33 4.68
CA TYR A 78 35.50 12.98 5.23
C TYR A 78 35.51 13.10 6.74
N ILE A 79 34.34 13.44 7.31
CA ILE A 79 34.09 13.41 8.75
C ILE A 79 33.13 12.26 9.02
N LYS A 80 33.58 11.31 9.84
CA LYS A 80 32.74 10.35 10.55
C LYS A 80 32.57 10.86 11.98
N PHE A 81 31.34 11.15 12.39
CA PHE A 81 31.08 11.47 13.79
C PHE A 81 31.10 10.19 14.63
N LEU A 82 31.40 10.35 15.92
CA LEU A 82 31.26 9.29 16.92
C LEU A 82 31.00 9.95 18.26
N HIS A 83 29.89 9.58 18.90
CA HIS A 83 29.60 9.94 20.29
C HIS A 83 30.31 8.99 21.26
N ASP A 84 30.51 9.46 22.48
CA ASP A 84 31.30 8.80 23.52
C ASP A 84 30.67 7.53 24.13
N ASP A 85 29.48 7.17 23.69
CA ASP A 85 28.72 6.00 24.13
C ASP A 85 28.32 5.01 23.02
N ASP A 86 28.59 5.35 21.76
CA ASP A 86 28.29 4.49 20.61
C ASP A 86 29.52 3.66 20.18
N VAL A 87 29.28 2.55 19.47
CA VAL A 87 30.32 1.60 19.05
C VAL A 87 30.23 1.39 17.53
N LEU A 88 31.37 1.42 16.84
CA LEU A 88 31.44 1.17 15.39
C LEU A 88 31.87 -0.27 15.07
N GLU A 89 31.29 -0.87 14.03
CA GLU A 89 31.82 -2.12 13.47
C GLU A 89 33.17 -1.89 12.76
N PRO A 90 34.10 -2.85 12.73
CA PRO A 90 35.47 -2.68 12.21
C PRO A 90 35.56 -2.13 10.77
N ASP A 91 34.58 -2.37 9.93
CA ASP A 91 34.55 -1.93 8.52
C ASP A 91 33.62 -0.74 8.26
N CYS A 92 33.05 -0.15 9.32
CA CYS A 92 32.10 0.95 9.24
C CYS A 92 32.59 2.10 8.36
N ILE A 93 33.79 2.62 8.64
CA ILE A 93 34.32 3.78 7.90
C ILE A 93 34.67 3.41 6.46
N ALA A 94 35.25 2.23 6.24
CA ALA A 94 35.64 1.78 4.90
C ALA A 94 34.42 1.65 3.98
N GLN A 95 33.35 1.00 4.46
CA GLN A 95 32.11 0.84 3.69
C GLN A 95 31.42 2.19 3.40
N LEU A 96 31.39 3.11 4.36
CA LEU A 96 30.74 4.42 4.16
C LEU A 96 31.51 5.32 3.18
N VAL A 97 32.85 5.31 3.22
CA VAL A 97 33.67 6.03 2.22
C VAL A 97 33.45 5.44 0.84
N GLU A 98 33.49 4.11 0.72
CA GLU A 98 33.24 3.40 -0.53
C GLU A 98 31.86 3.74 -1.14
N ALA A 99 30.84 3.82 -0.29
CA ALA A 99 29.48 4.19 -0.69
C ALA A 99 29.41 5.60 -1.30
N ILE A 100 30.09 6.60 -0.70
CA ILE A 100 30.12 7.96 -1.25
C ILE A 100 30.95 8.02 -2.54
N GLU A 101 32.13 7.42 -2.56
CA GLU A 101 33.07 7.54 -3.70
C GLU A 101 32.55 6.87 -4.97
N ARG A 102 31.84 5.74 -4.83
CA ARG A 102 31.27 5.01 -5.98
C ARG A 102 30.01 5.67 -6.57
N ASN A 103 29.48 6.70 -5.91
CA ASN A 103 28.19 7.27 -6.26
C ASN A 103 28.28 8.80 -6.38
N PRO A 104 28.66 9.31 -7.58
CA PRO A 104 28.65 10.75 -7.87
C PRO A 104 27.26 11.35 -7.60
N GLY A 105 27.22 12.47 -6.87
CA GLY A 105 25.97 13.11 -6.44
C GLY A 105 25.48 12.71 -5.04
N THR A 106 26.23 11.88 -4.31
CA THR A 106 25.97 11.57 -2.90
C THR A 106 26.49 12.68 -1.99
N ALA A 107 25.61 13.27 -1.17
CA ALA A 107 25.99 14.30 -0.21
C ALA A 107 26.49 13.71 1.12
N MET A 108 25.92 12.58 1.53
CA MET A 108 26.26 11.90 2.77
C MET A 108 25.98 10.40 2.67
N ALA A 109 26.68 9.60 3.46
CA ALA A 109 26.40 8.18 3.66
C ALA A 109 25.99 7.91 5.10
N SER A 110 25.07 6.96 5.28
CA SER A 110 24.69 6.41 6.58
C SER A 110 24.55 4.90 6.49
N SER A 111 24.42 4.24 7.63
CA SER A 111 24.18 2.80 7.73
C SER A 111 23.02 2.49 8.67
N ARG A 112 22.44 1.31 8.51
CA ARG A 112 21.62 0.71 9.56
C ARG A 112 22.39 0.73 10.89
N ARG A 113 21.62 0.86 11.97
CA ARG A 113 22.14 0.76 13.35
C ARG A 113 21.48 -0.37 14.11
N VAL A 114 22.17 -0.86 15.12
CA VAL A 114 21.61 -1.73 16.16
C VAL A 114 21.49 -0.92 17.43
N ARG A 115 20.32 -0.93 18.04
CA ARG A 115 20.17 -0.34 19.38
C ARG A 115 20.77 -1.27 20.41
N ILE A 116 21.53 -0.74 21.35
CA ILE A 116 22.08 -1.52 22.48
C ILE A 116 21.76 -0.85 23.82
N ASP A 117 21.64 -1.63 24.89
CA ASP A 117 21.40 -1.12 26.24
C ASP A 117 22.70 -0.72 26.99
N ASP A 118 22.59 -0.48 28.31
CA ASP A 118 23.72 -0.16 29.18
C ASP A 118 24.83 -1.23 29.16
N ASP A 119 24.47 -2.50 28.95
CA ASP A 119 25.38 -3.64 28.98
C ASP A 119 25.83 -4.07 27.56
N GLY A 120 25.38 -3.34 26.53
CA GLY A 120 25.71 -3.63 25.14
C GLY A 120 24.86 -4.75 24.53
N GLN A 121 23.76 -5.15 25.18
CA GLN A 121 22.84 -6.14 24.64
C GLN A 121 21.90 -5.48 23.62
N PRO A 122 21.53 -6.18 22.53
CA PRO A 122 20.68 -5.62 21.49
C PRO A 122 19.26 -5.34 22.00
N LEU A 123 18.72 -4.19 21.60
CA LEU A 123 17.35 -3.76 21.84
C LEU A 123 16.54 -3.84 20.53
N PRO A 124 15.23 -4.13 20.59
CA PRO A 124 14.36 -4.11 19.42
C PRO A 124 14.36 -2.76 18.70
N ASP A 125 14.17 -2.76 17.38
CA ASP A 125 13.99 -1.52 16.63
C ASP A 125 12.68 -0.80 16.99
N ILE A 126 12.67 0.52 16.84
CA ILE A 126 11.47 1.37 16.84
C ILE A 126 11.32 2.02 15.47
N LEU A 127 10.22 2.72 15.22
CA LEU A 127 9.96 3.39 13.94
C LEU A 127 11.13 4.29 13.48
N ALA A 128 11.80 4.97 14.42
CA ALA A 128 12.95 5.82 14.12
C ALA A 128 14.29 5.07 13.98
N THR A 129 14.37 3.77 14.27
CA THR A 129 15.64 3.00 14.17
C THR A 129 15.60 1.85 13.18
N CYS A 130 14.40 1.45 12.75
CA CYS A 130 14.22 0.41 11.75
C CYS A 130 14.83 0.81 10.39
N PHE A 131 15.31 -0.18 9.64
CA PHE A 131 15.84 0.01 8.29
C PHE A 131 14.76 -0.37 7.26
N PRO A 132 14.25 0.58 6.45
CA PRO A 132 13.04 0.36 5.66
C PRO A 132 13.26 -0.39 4.33
N PHE A 133 14.46 -0.86 4.03
CA PHE A 133 14.80 -1.49 2.74
C PHE A 133 15.39 -2.89 2.91
N ASP A 134 15.42 -3.68 1.83
CA ASP A 134 15.98 -5.03 1.80
C ASP A 134 17.44 -5.09 1.31
N GLU A 135 17.96 -3.97 0.82
CA GLU A 135 19.32 -3.85 0.27
C GLU A 135 19.88 -2.44 0.49
N ASP A 136 21.15 -2.24 0.14
CA ASP A 136 21.78 -0.91 0.12
C ASP A 136 21.13 -0.02 -0.94
N VAL A 137 20.82 1.21 -0.59
CA VAL A 137 20.08 2.13 -1.46
C VAL A 137 20.70 3.52 -1.56
N LEU A 138 20.35 4.20 -2.64
CA LEU A 138 20.49 5.64 -2.80
C LEU A 138 19.11 6.28 -2.66
N ILE A 139 18.96 7.26 -1.78
CA ILE A 139 17.71 7.98 -1.56
C ILE A 139 17.83 9.40 -2.11
N ASP A 140 16.83 9.85 -2.87
CA ASP A 140 16.78 11.21 -3.40
C ASP A 140 16.73 12.23 -2.24
N GLY A 141 17.76 13.07 -2.16
CA GLY A 141 17.96 13.98 -1.04
C GLY A 141 16.86 15.04 -0.91
N PRO A 142 16.58 15.84 -1.95
CA PRO A 142 15.51 16.85 -1.90
C PRO A 142 14.13 16.29 -1.55
N GLU A 143 13.80 15.09 -2.03
CA GLU A 143 12.54 14.44 -1.68
C GLU A 143 12.52 13.94 -0.24
N LEU A 144 13.64 13.41 0.25
CA LEU A 144 13.80 13.04 1.66
C LEU A 144 13.70 14.26 2.59
N VAL A 145 14.19 15.44 2.17
CA VAL A 145 13.97 16.71 2.89
C VAL A 145 12.48 17.07 2.96
N SER A 146 11.76 16.89 1.86
CA SER A 146 10.31 17.12 1.82
C SER A 146 9.55 16.13 2.71
N PHE A 147 9.96 14.87 2.73
CA PHE A 147 9.44 13.85 3.65
C PHE A 147 9.65 14.28 5.10
N LEU A 148 10.86 14.68 5.50
CA LEU A 148 11.18 15.09 6.87
C LEU A 148 10.42 16.35 7.33
N ALA A 149 9.98 17.19 6.38
CA ALA A 149 9.13 18.36 6.64
C ALA A 149 7.73 17.99 7.14
N ASP A 150 7.20 16.84 6.71
CA ASP A 150 5.85 16.35 7.07
C ASP A 150 5.92 15.20 8.09
N HIS A 151 6.94 14.36 7.99
CA HIS A 151 7.17 13.15 8.77
C HIS A 151 8.57 13.16 9.38
N THR A 152 8.74 13.92 10.47
CA THR A 152 10.04 14.06 11.15
C THR A 152 10.41 12.79 11.92
N ILE A 153 10.87 11.78 11.19
CA ILE A 153 11.30 10.47 11.69
C ILE A 153 12.78 10.31 11.34
N ASN A 154 13.68 10.31 12.33
CA ASN A 154 15.11 10.16 12.10
C ASN A 154 15.52 8.68 11.93
N PHE A 155 15.12 8.05 10.83
CA PHE A 155 15.58 6.71 10.45
C PHE A 155 17.00 6.70 9.86
N ILE A 156 17.52 7.86 9.44
CA ILE A 156 18.89 8.03 8.91
C ILE A 156 19.92 7.65 9.98
N GLY A 157 19.62 7.97 11.24
CA GLY A 157 20.46 7.67 12.40
C GLY A 157 21.03 8.91 13.06
N GLU A 158 21.61 8.72 14.24
CA GLU A 158 22.33 9.74 14.98
C GLU A 158 23.67 10.06 14.25
N PRO A 159 24.37 11.16 14.60
CA PRO A 159 25.63 11.51 13.94
C PRO A 159 26.64 10.36 13.83
N SER A 160 26.72 9.49 14.83
CA SER A 160 27.57 8.29 14.82
C SER A 160 27.32 7.34 13.64
N CYS A 161 26.14 7.37 13.01
CA CYS A 161 25.83 6.58 11.82
C CYS A 161 26.36 7.24 10.53
N VAL A 162 26.58 8.55 10.53
CA VAL A 162 26.75 9.36 9.33
C VAL A 162 28.22 9.68 9.01
N LEU A 163 28.53 9.65 7.71
CA LEU A 163 29.77 10.16 7.13
C LEU A 163 29.45 11.20 6.03
N ALA A 164 30.14 12.33 6.06
CA ALA A 164 29.96 13.41 5.08
C ALA A 164 31.28 14.10 4.74
N ARG A 165 31.32 14.86 3.64
CA ARG A 165 32.52 15.61 3.25
C ARG A 165 32.80 16.72 4.26
N ARG A 166 34.06 16.83 4.68
CA ARG A 166 34.50 17.87 5.62
C ARG A 166 34.23 19.28 5.08
N ALA A 167 34.46 19.50 3.80
CA ALA A 167 34.25 20.80 3.16
C ALA A 167 32.80 21.29 3.29
N ASP A 168 31.82 20.39 3.09
CA ASP A 168 30.40 20.72 3.16
C ASP A 168 29.99 21.03 4.61
N LEU A 169 30.48 20.25 5.58
CA LEU A 169 30.24 20.50 7.00
C LEU A 169 30.87 21.80 7.50
N LEU A 170 32.08 22.13 7.04
CA LEU A 170 32.75 23.40 7.36
C LEU A 170 31.97 24.61 6.85
N ALA A 171 31.35 24.49 5.66
CA ALA A 171 30.57 25.56 5.06
C ALA A 171 29.33 25.93 5.90
N LEU A 172 28.83 25.02 6.75
CA LEU A 172 27.70 25.27 7.65
C LEU A 172 28.08 26.15 8.85
N GLY A 173 29.34 26.14 9.27
CA GLY A 173 29.85 27.00 10.35
C GLY A 173 29.00 26.98 11.63
N ASN A 174 28.70 28.16 12.18
CA ASN A 174 27.88 28.30 13.40
C ASN A 174 26.41 27.92 13.20
N GLU A 175 25.96 27.78 11.96
CA GLU A 175 24.60 27.36 11.65
C GLU A 175 24.46 25.84 11.67
N LEU A 176 25.49 25.06 12.04
CA LEU A 176 25.52 23.59 11.91
C LEU A 176 24.20 22.90 12.32
N MET A 177 23.69 23.18 13.52
CA MET A 177 22.41 22.65 14.04
C MET A 177 21.28 23.70 14.04
N ALA A 178 21.29 24.62 13.07
CA ALA A 178 20.29 25.68 12.91
C ALA A 178 19.70 25.71 11.49
N LEU A 179 18.47 26.21 11.40
CA LEU A 179 17.76 26.55 10.16
C LEU A 179 17.20 27.97 10.28
N ASN A 180 17.39 28.81 9.26
CA ASN A 180 16.98 30.23 9.29
C ASN A 180 17.49 31.02 10.51
N GLY A 181 18.72 30.74 10.99
CA GLY A 181 19.26 31.39 12.19
C GLY A 181 18.59 30.96 13.50
N LYS A 182 17.69 29.97 13.46
CA LYS A 182 17.06 29.37 14.64
C LYS A 182 17.72 28.04 14.95
N ALA A 183 18.24 27.90 16.16
CA ALA A 183 18.77 26.63 16.66
C ALA A 183 17.67 25.56 16.71
N ILE A 184 18.01 24.36 16.26
CA ILE A 184 17.12 23.20 16.29
C ILE A 184 17.58 22.29 17.43
N ASP A 185 16.84 22.36 18.53
CA ASP A 185 17.08 21.49 19.69
C ASP A 185 16.51 20.09 19.44
N TRP A 186 17.03 19.07 20.14
CA TRP A 186 16.59 17.67 20.10
C TRP A 186 16.87 16.88 18.80
N VAL A 187 16.66 17.49 17.64
CA VAL A 187 16.89 16.92 16.30
C VAL A 187 17.86 17.78 15.49
N GLY A 188 18.88 18.33 16.16
CA GLY A 188 19.90 19.19 15.54
C GLY A 188 20.73 18.46 14.48
N ASP A 189 20.84 17.13 14.59
CA ASP A 189 21.41 16.25 13.58
C ASP A 189 20.62 16.29 12.26
N LEU A 190 19.29 16.22 12.31
CA LEU A 190 18.44 16.37 11.13
C LEU A 190 18.61 17.75 10.47
N ALA A 191 18.87 18.81 11.24
CA ALA A 191 19.18 20.13 10.67
C ALA A 191 20.45 20.08 9.81
N ILE A 192 21.49 19.35 10.24
CA ILE A 192 22.70 19.10 9.43
C ILE A 192 22.31 18.36 8.16
N TYR A 193 21.57 17.26 8.29
CA TYR A 193 21.26 16.36 7.18
C TYR A 193 20.42 17.04 6.11
N VAL A 194 19.38 17.79 6.47
CA VAL A 194 18.52 18.44 5.45
C VAL A 194 19.27 19.48 4.62
N LYS A 195 20.30 20.13 5.20
CA LYS A 195 21.16 21.06 4.46
C LYS A 195 22.07 20.33 3.47
N LEU A 196 22.62 19.17 3.84
CA LEU A 196 23.43 18.35 2.94
C LEU A 196 22.56 17.72 1.84
N LEU A 197 21.44 17.11 2.23
CA LEU A 197 20.53 16.40 1.33
C LEU A 197 19.82 17.30 0.33
N ARG A 198 19.74 18.61 0.59
CA ARG A 198 19.22 19.55 -0.41
C ARG A 198 20.07 19.59 -1.68
N HIS A 199 21.35 19.22 -1.57
CA HIS A 199 22.35 19.33 -2.63
C HIS A 199 22.87 17.97 -3.14
N GLY A 200 22.37 16.86 -2.61
CA GLY A 200 22.74 15.53 -3.10
C GLY A 200 22.03 14.40 -2.36
N ASN A 201 22.27 13.17 -2.79
CA ASN A 201 21.56 11.98 -2.32
C ASN A 201 22.15 11.42 -1.02
N LEU A 202 21.36 10.60 -0.32
CA LEU A 202 21.83 9.77 0.78
C LEU A 202 22.20 8.39 0.24
N ALA A 203 23.43 7.93 0.47
CA ALA A 203 23.74 6.51 0.37
C ALA A 203 23.44 5.84 1.71
N PHE A 204 22.55 4.85 1.74
CA PHE A 204 22.10 4.20 2.98
C PHE A 204 22.32 2.70 2.93
N LEU A 205 23.24 2.22 3.77
CA LEU A 205 23.68 0.82 3.80
C LEU A 205 22.78 -0.01 4.72
N ALA A 206 22.38 -1.19 4.27
CA ALA A 206 21.58 -2.16 5.03
C ALA A 206 22.37 -2.85 6.14
N SER A 207 23.69 -2.90 6.00
CA SER A 207 24.61 -3.43 7.01
C SER A 207 24.53 -2.63 8.31
N PRO A 208 24.38 -3.29 9.48
CA PRO A 208 24.35 -2.62 10.77
C PRO A 208 25.78 -2.23 11.22
N LEU A 209 26.29 -1.09 10.75
CA LEU A 209 27.69 -0.69 10.98
C LEU A 209 27.92 0.14 12.25
N THR A 210 26.85 0.46 12.99
CA THR A 210 26.91 1.27 14.21
C THR A 210 25.97 0.69 15.27
N HIS A 211 26.46 0.59 16.51
CA HIS A 211 25.66 0.24 17.67
C HIS A 211 25.37 1.50 18.47
N PHE A 212 24.11 1.93 18.42
CA PHE A 212 23.61 3.11 19.10
C PHE A 212 23.18 2.75 20.52
N ARG A 213 23.82 3.35 21.52
CA ARG A 213 23.51 3.03 22.91
C ARG A 213 22.24 3.73 23.37
N VAL A 214 21.46 3.07 24.22
CA VAL A 214 20.29 3.63 24.90
C VAL A 214 20.54 3.47 26.39
N SER A 215 20.90 4.57 27.06
CA SER A 215 21.27 4.55 28.47
C SER A 215 20.64 5.68 29.26
N SER A 216 20.54 5.50 30.58
CA SER A 216 20.08 6.55 31.48
C SER A 216 21.03 7.76 31.56
N ALA A 217 22.24 7.63 31.01
CA ALA A 217 23.26 8.68 30.98
C ALA A 217 23.14 9.60 29.75
N GLN A 218 22.25 9.29 28.80
CA GLN A 218 22.05 10.10 27.61
C GLN A 218 21.16 11.31 27.86
N PHE A 219 21.47 12.42 27.19
CA PHE A 219 20.58 13.58 27.13
C PHE A 219 19.19 13.20 26.56
N SER A 220 19.17 12.33 25.54
CA SER A 220 17.95 11.82 24.90
C SER A 220 17.07 10.96 25.83
N GLN A 221 17.61 10.45 26.95
CA GLN A 221 16.82 9.76 27.97
C GLN A 221 15.72 10.66 28.53
N THR A 222 15.99 11.96 28.68
CA THR A 222 15.02 12.92 29.21
C THR A 222 13.71 12.93 28.41
N GLY A 223 13.77 12.77 27.09
CA GLY A 223 12.57 12.72 26.23
C GLY A 223 11.90 11.34 26.17
N ARG A 224 12.62 10.28 26.56
CA ARG A 224 12.03 8.94 26.79
C ARG A 224 11.30 8.89 28.13
N ASP A 225 11.85 9.57 29.13
CA ASP A 225 11.28 9.69 30.47
C ASP A 225 10.16 10.76 30.54
N GLN A 226 10.19 11.74 29.63
CA GLN A 226 9.24 12.85 29.53
C GLN A 226 8.77 13.05 28.08
N PRO A 227 7.62 12.46 27.70
CA PRO A 227 7.01 12.70 26.40
C PRO A 227 6.78 14.20 26.16
N GLY A 228 7.19 14.70 24.99
CA GLY A 228 6.99 16.10 24.58
C GLY A 228 8.21 17.02 24.71
N VAL A 229 9.28 16.60 25.40
CA VAL A 229 10.51 17.42 25.58
C VAL A 229 11.23 17.69 24.24
N GLY A 230 11.00 16.88 23.21
CA GLY A 230 11.52 17.07 21.86
C GLY A 230 10.58 17.79 20.88
N ASP A 231 9.27 17.86 21.16
CA ASP A 231 8.26 18.21 20.15
C ASP A 231 8.48 19.59 19.54
N GLN A 232 8.94 20.55 20.35
CA GLN A 232 9.24 21.90 19.86
C GLN A 232 10.40 21.88 18.86
N GLY A 233 11.44 21.08 19.10
CA GLY A 233 12.56 20.91 18.18
C GLY A 233 12.14 20.27 16.85
N HIS A 234 11.28 19.25 16.91
CA HIS A 234 10.69 18.65 15.71
C HIS A 234 9.84 19.67 14.94
N GLU A 235 9.02 20.47 15.63
CA GLU A 235 8.21 21.50 14.99
C GLU A 235 9.07 22.61 14.37
N ASP A 236 10.12 23.03 15.07
CA ASP A 236 11.04 24.07 14.61
C ASP A 236 11.78 23.63 13.35
N LEU A 237 12.17 22.35 13.26
CA LEU A 237 12.74 21.77 12.06
C LEU A 237 11.74 21.83 10.90
N ARG A 238 10.50 21.35 11.11
CA ARG A 238 9.45 21.35 10.07
C ARG A 238 9.14 22.75 9.56
N GLN A 239 9.02 23.72 10.46
CA GLN A 239 8.79 25.12 10.11
C GLN A 239 9.97 25.71 9.37
N GLY A 240 11.20 25.42 9.80
CA GLY A 240 12.43 25.87 9.13
C GLY A 240 12.47 25.41 7.67
N ILE A 241 12.27 24.11 7.42
CA ILE A 241 12.25 23.53 6.07
C ILE A 241 11.17 24.18 5.19
N ARG A 242 9.97 24.41 5.73
CA ARG A 242 8.87 25.07 5.02
C ARG A 242 9.16 26.52 4.68
N GLN A 243 9.68 27.29 5.63
CA GLN A 243 10.04 28.70 5.42
C GLN A 243 11.16 28.87 4.38
N LEU A 244 12.06 27.88 4.29
CA LEU A 244 13.11 27.82 3.29
C LEU A 244 12.62 27.38 1.89
N GLY A 245 11.35 26.98 1.76
CA GLY A 245 10.79 26.48 0.50
C GLY A 245 11.39 25.14 0.07
N TRP A 246 11.86 24.33 1.03
CA TRP A 246 12.49 23.03 0.76
C TRP A 246 11.51 21.85 0.77
N ARG A 247 10.24 22.12 1.13
CA ARG A 247 9.13 21.16 1.06
C ARG A 247 8.43 21.25 -0.31
N ARG A 248 8.12 20.11 -0.93
CA ARG A 248 7.22 20.06 -2.09
C ARG A 248 5.79 20.44 -1.68
N GLU A 249 5.21 21.40 -2.40
CA GLU A 249 3.84 21.89 -2.13
C GLU A 249 2.74 21.03 -2.77
N THR A 250 3.08 20.19 -3.74
CA THR A 250 2.15 19.30 -4.46
C THR A 250 2.67 17.87 -4.45
N GLY A 251 1.76 16.90 -4.53
CA GLY A 251 2.05 15.46 -4.40
C GLY A 251 2.08 14.96 -2.95
N ASP A 252 2.26 13.65 -2.78
CA ASP A 252 2.37 13.00 -1.47
C ASP A 252 3.85 12.95 -1.02
N ASN A 253 4.18 13.65 0.07
CA ASN A 253 5.54 13.66 0.61
C ASN A 253 5.95 12.35 1.32
N ARG A 254 5.03 11.38 1.44
CA ARG A 254 5.39 10.00 1.80
C ARG A 254 6.16 9.30 0.67
N GLN A 255 5.94 9.71 -0.57
CA GLN A 255 6.57 9.14 -1.75
C GLN A 255 7.96 9.74 -1.96
N VAL A 256 8.99 8.92 -1.75
CA VAL A 256 10.41 9.29 -1.90
C VAL A 256 11.05 8.37 -2.93
N ARG A 257 11.77 8.95 -3.90
CA ARG A 257 12.53 8.19 -4.88
C ARG A 257 13.74 7.49 -4.27
N VAL A 258 13.86 6.19 -4.52
CA VAL A 258 14.94 5.32 -4.04
C VAL A 258 15.47 4.46 -5.19
N ALA A 259 16.78 4.29 -5.29
CA ALA A 259 17.44 3.42 -6.25
C ALA A 259 18.36 2.41 -5.55
N PRO A 260 18.56 1.18 -6.07
CA PRO A 260 19.57 0.28 -5.54
C PRO A 260 20.99 0.87 -5.64
N LEU A 261 21.82 0.67 -4.61
CA LEU A 261 23.23 1.11 -4.60
C LEU A 261 24.14 0.14 -5.38
N SER A 262 23.67 -1.10 -5.60
CA SER A 262 24.44 -2.19 -6.24
C SER A 262 24.84 -1.87 -7.68
N PRO A 263 26.10 -2.15 -8.08
CA PRO A 263 26.58 -1.93 -9.46
C PRO A 263 25.99 -2.90 -10.49
N HIS A 264 25.32 -3.99 -10.07
CA HIS A 264 24.75 -5.00 -10.97
C HIS A 264 23.30 -4.72 -11.38
N LYS A 265 22.66 -3.69 -10.81
CA LYS A 265 21.31 -3.26 -11.14
C LYS A 265 21.37 -1.91 -11.85
N ALA A 266 20.49 -1.69 -12.83
CA ALA A 266 20.33 -0.35 -13.42
C ALA A 266 19.93 0.64 -12.31
N ARG A 267 20.62 1.78 -12.24
CA ARG A 267 20.36 2.85 -11.25
C ARG A 267 19.09 3.62 -11.60
N VAL A 268 17.95 2.95 -11.47
CA VAL A 268 16.62 3.51 -11.72
C VAL A 268 15.98 3.83 -10.38
N PHE A 269 15.66 5.12 -10.19
CA PHE A 269 14.90 5.56 -9.03
C PHE A 269 13.44 5.12 -9.14
N LYS A 270 12.93 4.49 -8.09
CA LYS A 270 11.52 4.11 -7.94
C LYS A 270 10.91 4.86 -6.77
N SER A 271 9.66 5.25 -6.89
CA SER A 271 8.92 5.87 -5.78
C SER A 271 8.60 4.84 -4.70
N VAL A 272 8.84 5.18 -3.43
CA VAL A 272 8.54 4.34 -2.26
C VAL A 272 7.75 5.16 -1.26
N ASP A 273 6.62 4.61 -0.74
CA ASP A 273 5.98 5.14 0.46
C ASP A 273 6.85 4.83 1.68
N LEU A 274 7.65 5.81 2.08
CA LEU A 274 8.66 5.65 3.11
C LEU A 274 8.04 5.49 4.51
N VAL A 275 6.84 6.03 4.77
CA VAL A 275 6.14 5.81 6.04
C VAL A 275 5.70 4.36 6.14
N ASN A 276 5.10 3.81 5.09
CA ASN A 276 4.67 2.42 5.08
C ASN A 276 5.88 1.46 5.18
N ALA A 277 6.96 1.75 4.45
CA ALA A 277 8.19 0.95 4.53
C ALA A 277 8.80 0.92 5.95
N LEU A 278 8.80 2.07 6.65
CA LEU A 278 9.22 2.16 8.05
C LEU A 278 8.27 1.42 8.99
N MET A 279 6.95 1.58 8.82
CA MET A 279 5.95 0.84 9.61
C MET A 279 6.09 -0.67 9.43
N GLN A 280 6.35 -1.13 8.20
CA GLN A 280 6.60 -2.55 7.92
C GLN A 280 7.87 -3.06 8.61
N SER A 281 8.96 -2.31 8.49
CA SER A 281 10.24 -2.68 9.12
C SER A 281 10.15 -2.68 10.65
N ALA A 282 9.36 -1.77 11.23
CA ALA A 282 9.07 -1.73 12.66
C ALA A 282 8.10 -2.82 13.15
N GLY A 283 7.61 -3.72 12.26
CA GLY A 283 6.62 -4.73 12.60
C GLY A 283 5.23 -4.16 12.91
N MET A 284 4.98 -2.90 12.55
CA MET A 284 3.72 -2.18 12.73
C MET A 284 2.79 -2.32 11.51
N ALA A 285 3.31 -2.84 10.40
CA ALA A 285 2.55 -3.27 9.23
C ALA A 285 3.09 -4.63 8.75
N GLU A 286 2.22 -5.58 8.43
CA GLU A 286 2.66 -6.85 7.85
C GLU A 286 3.18 -6.61 6.42
N ARG A 287 4.37 -7.13 6.09
CA ARG A 287 4.78 -7.24 4.68
C ARG A 287 3.78 -8.15 3.97
N VAL A 288 3.07 -7.59 3.00
CA VAL A 288 2.19 -8.38 2.12
C VAL A 288 3.09 -9.16 1.16
N SER A 289 3.44 -10.37 1.55
CA SER A 289 4.11 -11.37 0.73
C SER A 289 3.05 -12.35 0.20
N PRO A 290 3.33 -13.11 -0.88
CA PRO A 290 2.42 -14.16 -1.33
C PRO A 290 2.01 -15.12 -0.21
N ALA A 291 2.93 -15.49 0.70
CA ALA A 291 2.64 -16.37 1.82
C ALA A 291 1.67 -15.74 2.84
N THR A 292 1.91 -14.50 3.27
CA THR A 292 1.03 -13.80 4.21
C THR A 292 -0.32 -13.46 3.59
N TRP A 293 -0.33 -13.11 2.30
CA TRP A 293 -1.53 -12.80 1.53
C TRP A 293 -2.44 -14.03 1.32
N LEU A 294 -1.87 -15.21 1.08
CA LEU A 294 -2.60 -16.47 1.04
C LEU A 294 -3.05 -16.94 2.43
N GLY A 295 -2.22 -16.72 3.46
CA GLY A 295 -2.44 -17.21 4.82
C GLY A 295 -3.69 -16.65 5.52
N VAL A 296 -4.24 -15.51 5.07
CA VAL A 296 -5.49 -14.97 5.63
C VAL A 296 -6.74 -15.37 4.84
N ARG A 297 -6.59 -16.12 3.74
CA ARG A 297 -7.71 -16.57 2.88
C ARG A 297 -8.43 -17.79 3.46
N HIS A 298 -8.95 -17.65 4.69
CA HIS A 298 -9.78 -18.65 5.35
C HIS A 298 -11.04 -18.02 5.96
N PRO A 299 -12.25 -18.59 5.76
CA PRO A 299 -13.45 -17.96 6.28
C PRO A 299 -13.46 -18.00 7.81
N SER A 300 -13.97 -16.94 8.43
CA SER A 300 -14.24 -16.93 9.88
C SER A 300 -15.32 -17.96 10.26
N ASP A 301 -15.49 -18.26 11.55
CA ASP A 301 -16.54 -19.19 12.00
C ASP A 301 -17.95 -18.77 11.57
N VAL A 302 -18.24 -17.47 11.64
CA VAL A 302 -19.50 -16.91 11.15
C VAL A 302 -19.64 -17.10 9.65
N GLN A 303 -18.59 -16.76 8.88
CA GLN A 303 -18.61 -16.91 7.43
C GLN A 303 -18.78 -18.38 7.03
N ARG A 304 -18.10 -19.31 7.71
CA ARG A 304 -18.26 -20.77 7.52
C ARG A 304 -19.71 -21.18 7.70
N GLY A 305 -20.37 -20.75 8.78
CA GLY A 305 -21.79 -21.07 9.02
C GLY A 305 -22.72 -20.58 7.90
N LEU A 306 -22.49 -19.36 7.39
CA LEU A 306 -23.28 -18.79 6.28
C LEU A 306 -23.01 -19.50 4.94
N ILE A 307 -21.75 -19.83 4.68
CA ILE A 307 -21.30 -20.59 3.52
C ILE A 307 -21.93 -21.99 3.51
N ASP A 308 -21.85 -22.71 4.62
CA ASP A 308 -22.43 -24.06 4.75
C ASP A 308 -23.95 -24.04 4.51
N ALA A 309 -24.66 -23.06 5.09
CA ALA A 309 -26.08 -22.87 4.84
C ALA A 309 -26.39 -22.58 3.36
N ARG A 310 -25.58 -21.74 2.70
CA ARG A 310 -25.72 -21.41 1.27
C ARG A 310 -25.50 -22.66 0.41
N LEU A 311 -24.45 -23.43 0.66
CA LEU A 311 -24.15 -24.67 -0.05
C LEU A 311 -25.25 -25.72 0.15
N GLN A 312 -25.73 -25.91 1.39
CA GLN A 312 -26.83 -26.82 1.70
C GLN A 312 -28.13 -26.45 0.96
N ALA A 313 -28.43 -25.16 0.85
CA ALA A 313 -29.57 -24.67 0.06
C ALA A 313 -29.45 -24.97 -1.44
N HIS A 314 -28.25 -25.31 -1.93
CA HIS A 314 -27.94 -25.67 -3.33
C HIS A 314 -27.45 -27.12 -3.44
N ALA A 315 -28.06 -28.04 -2.68
CA ALA A 315 -27.74 -29.47 -2.71
C ALA A 315 -26.26 -29.81 -2.43
N GLY A 316 -25.58 -28.99 -1.62
CA GLY A 316 -24.17 -29.13 -1.28
C GLY A 316 -23.22 -28.33 -2.19
N GLY A 317 -23.74 -27.67 -3.23
CA GLY A 317 -22.97 -26.92 -4.22
C GLY A 317 -22.64 -27.71 -5.50
N PRO A 318 -21.90 -27.10 -6.44
CA PRO A 318 -21.49 -27.74 -7.70
C PRO A 318 -20.60 -28.97 -7.50
N ARG A 319 -20.87 -30.07 -8.20
CA ARG A 319 -20.07 -31.30 -8.12
C ARG A 319 -18.88 -31.22 -9.08
N ILE A 320 -17.67 -31.22 -8.53
CA ILE A 320 -16.43 -31.02 -9.30
C ILE A 320 -15.68 -32.36 -9.45
N ALA A 321 -15.40 -32.76 -10.70
CA ALA A 321 -14.46 -33.84 -10.99
C ALA A 321 -13.04 -33.29 -11.12
N VAL A 322 -12.13 -33.75 -10.27
CA VAL A 322 -10.69 -33.48 -10.36
C VAL A 322 -10.04 -34.64 -11.09
N LEU A 323 -9.58 -34.39 -12.30
CA LEU A 323 -8.83 -35.34 -13.12
C LEU A 323 -7.34 -35.09 -12.91
N LEU A 324 -6.73 -35.88 -12.03
CA LEU A 324 -5.33 -35.77 -11.65
C LEU A 324 -4.45 -36.51 -12.67
N ILE A 325 -3.66 -35.75 -13.43
CA ILE A 325 -2.87 -36.23 -14.55
C ILE A 325 -1.44 -36.52 -14.10
N ASP A 326 -1.04 -37.77 -14.21
CA ASP A 326 0.29 -38.27 -13.89
C ASP A 326 0.96 -38.84 -15.14
N ARG A 327 1.65 -37.97 -15.90
CA ARG A 327 2.32 -38.36 -17.13
C ARG A 327 3.58 -39.22 -16.88
N GLN A 328 4.16 -39.12 -15.69
CA GLN A 328 5.47 -39.72 -15.38
C GLN A 328 5.40 -40.99 -14.53
N GLY A 329 4.23 -41.34 -14.00
CA GLY A 329 4.10 -42.45 -13.05
C GLY A 329 4.66 -42.09 -11.66
N ASP A 330 4.60 -40.82 -11.27
CA ASP A 330 5.13 -40.33 -10.00
C ASP A 330 4.05 -40.44 -8.90
N ALA A 331 4.08 -41.58 -8.20
CA ALA A 331 3.18 -41.85 -7.09
C ALA A 331 3.31 -40.84 -5.94
N ALA A 332 4.50 -40.26 -5.72
CA ALA A 332 4.71 -39.29 -4.64
C ALA A 332 4.07 -37.94 -4.99
N ALA A 333 4.21 -37.49 -6.24
CA ALA A 333 3.55 -36.28 -6.74
C ALA A 333 2.02 -36.42 -6.70
N VAL A 334 1.49 -37.59 -7.07
CA VAL A 334 0.04 -37.88 -6.97
C VAL A 334 -0.43 -37.81 -5.51
N GLU A 335 0.30 -38.42 -4.58
CA GLU A 335 -0.10 -38.40 -3.18
C GLU A 335 0.01 -37.00 -2.57
N ALA A 336 1.01 -36.19 -2.95
CA ALA A 336 1.14 -34.81 -2.51
C ALA A 336 -0.08 -33.96 -2.95
N THR A 337 -0.50 -34.07 -4.20
CA THR A 337 -1.70 -33.38 -4.70
C THR A 337 -2.96 -33.84 -3.97
N ARG A 338 -3.16 -35.15 -3.79
CA ARG A 338 -4.33 -35.70 -3.08
C ARG A 338 -4.35 -35.26 -1.62
N ALA A 339 -3.22 -35.36 -0.92
CA ALA A 339 -3.09 -34.92 0.46
C ALA A 339 -3.38 -33.42 0.62
N SER A 340 -2.96 -32.59 -0.35
CA SER A 340 -3.30 -31.15 -0.33
C SER A 340 -4.81 -30.92 -0.43
N LEU A 341 -5.50 -31.66 -1.31
CA LEU A 341 -6.95 -31.57 -1.47
C LEU A 341 -7.70 -31.99 -0.20
N ASP A 342 -7.24 -33.06 0.46
CA ASP A 342 -7.82 -33.55 1.72
C ASP A 342 -7.53 -32.60 2.90
N ALA A 343 -6.33 -32.01 2.96
CA ALA A 343 -5.95 -31.05 4.00
C ALA A 343 -6.72 -29.73 3.90
N VAL A 344 -7.19 -29.41 2.69
CA VAL A 344 -7.83 -28.16 2.29
C VAL A 344 -9.35 -28.32 2.14
N ALA A 345 -9.95 -29.28 2.82
CA ALA A 345 -11.37 -29.67 2.67
C ALA A 345 -12.42 -28.64 3.16
N CYS A 346 -12.24 -27.35 2.85
CA CYS A 346 -13.22 -26.27 2.93
C CYS A 346 -14.41 -26.48 1.98
N TYR A 347 -14.26 -27.31 0.94
CA TYR A 347 -15.34 -27.72 0.05
C TYR A 347 -15.31 -29.24 -0.18
N ARG A 348 -16.45 -29.93 -0.07
CA ARG A 348 -16.51 -31.40 -0.02
C ARG A 348 -17.18 -32.09 -1.20
N GLN A 349 -17.85 -31.36 -2.09
CA GLN A 349 -18.51 -31.94 -3.27
C GLN A 349 -17.53 -32.05 -4.44
N HIS A 350 -16.44 -32.78 -4.24
CA HIS A 350 -15.50 -33.10 -5.30
C HIS A 350 -15.24 -34.60 -5.35
N GLN A 351 -14.85 -35.09 -6.52
CA GLN A 351 -14.43 -36.47 -6.74
C GLN A 351 -13.16 -36.47 -7.56
N THR A 352 -12.20 -37.34 -7.20
CA THR A 352 -10.88 -37.36 -7.83
C THR A 352 -10.66 -38.67 -8.58
N TRP A 353 -10.18 -38.56 -9.82
CA TRP A 353 -9.69 -39.68 -10.64
C TRP A 353 -8.23 -39.44 -10.95
N VAL A 354 -7.42 -40.50 -10.95
CA VAL A 354 -6.00 -40.44 -11.30
C VAL A 354 -5.81 -41.08 -12.68
N ILE A 355 -5.33 -40.28 -13.62
CA ILE A 355 -5.03 -40.67 -14.99
C ILE A 355 -3.51 -40.78 -15.10
N SER A 356 -2.97 -42.00 -15.02
CA SER A 356 -1.53 -42.24 -14.91
C SER A 356 -0.98 -43.10 -16.04
N SER A 357 0.28 -42.90 -16.40
CA SER A 357 1.03 -43.79 -17.29
C SER A 357 1.55 -45.05 -16.58
N ALA A 358 1.45 -45.15 -15.25
CA ALA A 358 1.90 -46.29 -14.45
C ALA A 358 0.77 -47.30 -14.16
N PRO A 359 0.79 -48.52 -14.75
CA PRO A 359 -0.26 -49.53 -14.55
C PRO A 359 -0.42 -50.01 -13.11
N GLU A 360 0.68 -50.12 -12.36
CA GLU A 360 0.66 -50.59 -10.97
C GLU A 360 -0.06 -49.60 -10.05
N GLN A 361 0.17 -48.31 -10.26
CA GLN A 361 -0.49 -47.22 -9.55
C GLN A 361 -1.99 -47.17 -9.87
N VAL A 362 -2.34 -47.30 -11.15
CA VAL A 362 -3.74 -47.38 -11.60
C VAL A 362 -4.46 -48.57 -10.96
N ALA A 363 -3.82 -49.75 -10.92
CA ALA A 363 -4.40 -50.94 -10.32
C ALA A 363 -4.66 -50.76 -8.81
N GLY A 364 -3.80 -50.04 -8.10
CA GLY A 364 -3.96 -49.72 -6.67
C GLY A 364 -5.14 -48.78 -6.36
N LEU A 365 -5.64 -48.04 -7.37
CA LEU A 365 -6.70 -47.03 -7.21
C LEU A 365 -8.10 -47.54 -7.60
N GLY A 366 -8.22 -48.79 -8.09
CA GLY A 366 -9.49 -49.39 -8.49
C GLY A 366 -10.22 -48.57 -9.55
N GLU A 367 -11.53 -48.35 -9.38
CA GLU A 367 -12.38 -47.58 -10.32
C GLU A 367 -12.00 -46.09 -10.44
N ARG A 368 -11.14 -45.58 -9.54
CA ARG A 368 -10.64 -44.20 -9.58
C ARG A 368 -9.31 -44.07 -10.35
N GLY A 369 -8.70 -45.17 -10.77
CA GLY A 369 -7.50 -45.18 -11.59
C GLY A 369 -7.83 -45.41 -13.07
N VAL A 370 -7.22 -44.62 -13.96
CA VAL A 370 -7.31 -44.80 -15.42
C VAL A 370 -5.93 -44.79 -16.05
N LEU A 371 -5.64 -45.81 -16.86
CA LEU A 371 -4.37 -45.91 -17.58
C LEU A 371 -4.37 -45.01 -18.83
N ILE A 372 -3.28 -44.26 -19.00
CA ILE A 372 -2.94 -43.63 -20.27
C ILE A 372 -2.45 -44.74 -21.21
N ASP A 373 -3.35 -45.23 -22.06
CA ASP A 373 -3.07 -46.32 -23.00
C ASP A 373 -2.48 -45.79 -24.33
N GLY A 374 -2.30 -46.69 -25.31
CA GLY A 374 -1.76 -46.34 -26.63
C GLY A 374 -2.60 -45.36 -27.45
N HIS A 375 -3.80 -44.98 -26.98
CA HIS A 375 -4.63 -43.93 -27.60
C HIS A 375 -4.36 -42.53 -27.02
N GLY A 376 -3.48 -42.41 -26.03
CA GLY A 376 -3.00 -41.15 -25.47
C GLY A 376 -3.88 -40.55 -24.37
N LEU A 377 -3.39 -39.47 -23.77
CA LEU A 377 -4.03 -38.81 -22.63
C LEU A 377 -5.45 -38.27 -22.93
N PRO A 378 -5.72 -37.56 -24.05
CA PRO A 378 -7.06 -37.06 -24.34
C PRO A 378 -8.12 -38.17 -24.43
N ALA A 379 -7.76 -39.32 -25.02
CA ALA A 379 -8.65 -40.46 -25.10
C ALA A 379 -8.96 -41.04 -23.71
N ALA A 380 -7.97 -41.11 -22.82
CA ALA A 380 -8.16 -41.55 -21.45
C ALA A 380 -9.07 -40.59 -20.65
N LEU A 381 -8.86 -39.27 -20.80
CA LEU A 381 -9.70 -38.23 -20.19
C LEU A 381 -11.15 -38.34 -20.67
N ASN A 382 -11.37 -38.44 -21.99
CA ASN A 382 -12.71 -38.50 -22.58
C ASN A 382 -13.50 -39.74 -22.11
N ARG A 383 -12.82 -40.89 -21.90
CA ARG A 383 -13.47 -42.07 -21.31
C ARG A 383 -13.95 -41.83 -19.89
N VAL A 384 -13.16 -41.14 -19.06
CA VAL A 384 -13.57 -40.80 -17.69
C VAL A 384 -14.78 -39.87 -17.75
N ILE A 385 -14.70 -38.80 -18.53
CA ILE A 385 -15.75 -37.78 -18.67
C ILE A 385 -17.07 -38.41 -19.12
N ALA A 386 -17.03 -39.28 -20.14
CA ALA A 386 -18.21 -39.95 -20.67
C ALA A 386 -18.84 -40.97 -19.72
N ALA A 387 -18.08 -41.47 -18.73
CA ALA A 387 -18.56 -42.44 -17.75
C ALA A 387 -19.18 -41.78 -16.50
N GLN A 388 -19.17 -40.44 -16.38
CA GLN A 388 -19.70 -39.74 -15.22
C GLN A 388 -21.01 -39.02 -15.52
N ASP A 389 -22.10 -39.43 -14.87
CA ASP A 389 -23.41 -38.75 -14.93
C ASP A 389 -23.68 -37.86 -13.70
N GLY A 390 -22.77 -37.89 -12.72
CA GLY A 390 -22.92 -37.26 -11.40
C GLY A 390 -22.07 -36.01 -11.17
N VAL A 391 -21.58 -35.37 -12.23
CA VAL A 391 -20.59 -34.28 -12.18
C VAL A 391 -21.13 -33.07 -12.94
N ASP A 392 -20.87 -31.87 -12.42
CA ASP A 392 -21.28 -30.61 -13.06
C ASP A 392 -20.10 -29.94 -13.79
N TRP A 393 -18.89 -30.04 -13.21
CA TRP A 393 -17.67 -29.41 -13.72
C TRP A 393 -16.47 -30.36 -13.70
N VAL A 394 -15.58 -30.23 -14.68
CA VAL A 394 -14.35 -31.02 -14.82
C VAL A 394 -13.15 -30.09 -14.72
N LEU A 395 -12.22 -30.40 -13.81
CA LEU A 395 -10.94 -29.71 -13.61
C LEU A 395 -9.78 -30.67 -13.92
N LEU A 396 -8.85 -30.26 -14.77
CA LEU A 396 -7.60 -30.98 -15.01
C LEU A 396 -6.53 -30.45 -14.06
N VAL A 397 -5.77 -31.34 -13.42
CA VAL A 397 -4.68 -30.98 -12.49
C VAL A 397 -3.48 -31.87 -12.72
N ASP A 398 -2.30 -31.30 -12.91
CA ASP A 398 -1.06 -32.07 -12.98
C ASP A 398 -0.64 -32.61 -11.60
N ALA A 399 -0.14 -33.85 -11.55
CA ALA A 399 0.45 -34.43 -10.35
C ALA A 399 1.61 -33.56 -9.83
N GLY A 400 1.63 -33.28 -8.53
CA GLY A 400 2.58 -32.38 -7.88
C GLY A 400 2.07 -30.95 -7.67
N SER A 401 0.99 -30.53 -8.35
CA SER A 401 0.30 -29.28 -8.03
C SER A 401 -0.50 -29.40 -6.73
N LEU A 402 -0.52 -28.36 -5.90
CA LEU A 402 -1.17 -28.38 -4.59
C LEU A 402 -2.38 -27.45 -4.55
N PHE A 403 -3.48 -27.85 -3.92
CA PHE A 403 -4.65 -26.96 -3.77
C PHE A 403 -4.40 -25.87 -2.73
N THR A 404 -4.84 -24.64 -3.02
CA THR A 404 -4.84 -23.54 -2.04
C THR A 404 -6.05 -23.66 -1.12
N ALA A 405 -5.89 -23.20 0.12
CA ALA A 405 -6.88 -23.39 1.18
C ALA A 405 -8.32 -22.99 0.86
N SER A 406 -8.49 -21.91 0.07
CA SER A 406 -9.78 -21.32 -0.28
C SER A 406 -10.20 -21.58 -1.72
N GLY A 407 -9.28 -22.04 -2.59
CA GLY A 407 -9.48 -22.02 -4.05
C GLY A 407 -10.76 -22.70 -4.51
N LEU A 408 -10.94 -23.98 -4.14
CA LEU A 408 -12.15 -24.73 -4.51
C LEU A 408 -13.43 -24.19 -3.86
N LEU A 409 -13.34 -23.67 -2.64
CA LEU A 409 -14.49 -23.09 -1.95
C LEU A 409 -14.97 -21.83 -2.67
N MET A 410 -14.05 -20.93 -2.99
CA MET A 410 -14.37 -19.69 -3.70
C MET A 410 -14.92 -19.99 -5.09
N LEU A 411 -14.33 -20.93 -5.83
CA LEU A 411 -14.90 -21.41 -7.09
C LEU A 411 -16.34 -21.88 -6.94
N ALA A 412 -16.61 -22.74 -5.96
CA ALA A 412 -17.96 -23.26 -5.74
C ALA A 412 -18.97 -22.16 -5.39
N LEU A 413 -18.58 -21.17 -4.58
CA LEU A 413 -19.45 -20.05 -4.18
C LEU A 413 -19.73 -19.09 -5.34
N GLU A 414 -18.75 -18.83 -6.20
CA GLU A 414 -18.94 -17.99 -7.39
C GLU A 414 -19.76 -18.73 -8.46
N MET A 415 -19.52 -20.03 -8.67
CA MET A 415 -20.29 -20.87 -9.60
C MET A 415 -21.79 -20.86 -9.33
N LEU A 416 -22.22 -20.74 -8.07
CA LEU A 416 -23.64 -20.64 -7.70
C LEU A 416 -24.30 -19.31 -8.14
N ALA A 417 -23.50 -18.30 -8.49
CA ALA A 417 -23.96 -17.02 -9.00
C ALA A 417 -23.70 -16.86 -10.51
N LEU A 418 -23.00 -17.80 -11.14
CA LEU A 418 -22.71 -17.76 -12.56
C LEU A 418 -23.96 -18.10 -13.39
N PRO A 419 -24.14 -17.45 -14.55
CA PRO A 419 -25.25 -17.75 -15.43
C PRO A 419 -24.98 -19.04 -16.23
N ASP A 420 -26.04 -19.69 -16.71
CA ASP A 420 -25.95 -21.01 -17.38
C ASP A 420 -25.14 -20.98 -18.68
N GLU A 421 -24.99 -19.81 -19.31
CA GLU A 421 -24.16 -19.65 -20.52
C GLU A 421 -22.66 -19.79 -20.23
N CYS A 422 -22.23 -19.76 -18.96
CA CYS A 422 -20.84 -20.00 -18.62
C CYS A 422 -20.46 -21.48 -18.83
N GLN A 423 -19.53 -21.73 -19.76
CA GLN A 423 -19.06 -23.06 -20.14
C GLN A 423 -17.65 -23.38 -19.65
N ALA A 424 -16.85 -22.34 -19.37
CA ALA A 424 -15.49 -22.49 -18.87
C ALA A 424 -15.17 -21.43 -17.83
N ILE A 425 -14.34 -21.81 -16.87
CA ILE A 425 -13.83 -20.94 -15.81
C ILE A 425 -12.33 -21.10 -15.75
N TYR A 426 -11.60 -20.00 -15.60
CA TYR A 426 -10.20 -20.04 -15.21
C TYR A 426 -9.99 -19.19 -13.97
N ALA A 427 -9.00 -19.57 -13.17
CA ALA A 427 -8.69 -18.94 -11.90
C ALA A 427 -7.28 -18.34 -11.92
N ASP A 428 -6.85 -17.73 -10.82
CA ASP A 428 -5.45 -17.35 -10.65
C ASP A 428 -4.62 -18.54 -10.17
N GLU A 429 -3.31 -18.37 -10.06
CA GLU A 429 -2.41 -19.44 -9.66
C GLU A 429 -1.25 -18.91 -8.82
N VAL A 430 -0.79 -19.72 -7.87
CA VAL A 430 0.47 -19.53 -7.15
C VAL A 430 1.54 -20.33 -7.86
N VAL A 431 2.69 -19.72 -8.07
CA VAL A 431 3.80 -20.34 -8.79
C VAL A 431 4.90 -20.69 -7.79
N ALA A 432 5.23 -21.98 -7.67
CA ALA A 432 6.38 -22.40 -6.88
C ALA A 432 7.68 -22.07 -7.65
N LEU A 433 8.49 -21.19 -7.07
CA LEU A 433 9.79 -20.77 -7.61
C LEU A 433 10.93 -21.60 -7.00
N ASP A 434 12.11 -21.50 -7.61
CA ASP A 434 13.33 -22.11 -7.07
C ASP A 434 13.57 -21.69 -5.61
N HIS A 435 14.06 -22.62 -4.79
CA HIS A 435 14.34 -22.42 -3.35
C HIS A 435 13.11 -22.28 -2.43
N GLY A 436 11.92 -22.64 -2.89
CA GLY A 436 10.71 -22.67 -2.05
C GLY A 436 10.02 -21.31 -1.88
N GLN A 437 10.41 -20.31 -2.67
CA GLN A 437 9.69 -19.04 -2.74
C GLN A 437 8.39 -19.21 -3.54
N LEU A 438 7.39 -18.38 -3.21
CA LEU A 438 6.12 -18.34 -3.93
C LEU A 438 6.06 -17.09 -4.80
N GLY A 439 5.77 -17.27 -6.08
CA GLY A 439 5.30 -16.25 -7.01
C GLY A 439 3.79 -16.30 -7.18
N LEU A 440 3.20 -15.31 -7.84
CA LEU A 440 1.77 -15.26 -8.14
C LEU A 440 1.52 -14.94 -9.61
N ALA A 441 0.67 -15.74 -10.24
CA ALA A 441 0.09 -15.52 -11.54
C ALA A 441 -1.38 -15.07 -11.37
N LEU A 442 -1.56 -13.82 -10.98
CA LEU A 442 -2.82 -13.10 -10.94
C LEU A 442 -3.14 -12.61 -12.35
N ARG A 443 -4.04 -13.34 -13.03
CA ARG A 443 -4.34 -13.14 -14.44
C ARG A 443 -5.30 -11.95 -14.61
N PRO A 444 -5.21 -11.19 -15.72
CA PRO A 444 -6.26 -10.25 -16.08
C PRO A 444 -7.50 -11.01 -16.59
N ALA A 445 -8.56 -10.27 -16.90
CA ALA A 445 -9.69 -10.81 -17.64
C ALA A 445 -9.23 -11.37 -19.00
N LEU A 446 -9.91 -12.42 -19.47
CA LEU A 446 -9.49 -13.16 -20.63
C LEU A 446 -9.85 -12.37 -21.88
N TYR A 447 -8.81 -11.96 -22.58
CA TYR A 447 -8.92 -11.56 -23.95
C TYR A 447 -8.21 -12.57 -24.85
N LEU A 448 -8.70 -12.70 -26.07
CA LEU A 448 -8.17 -13.68 -27.00
C LEU A 448 -6.68 -13.42 -27.30
N ASP A 449 -6.26 -12.16 -27.44
CA ASP A 449 -4.89 -11.83 -27.81
C ASP A 449 -3.87 -12.31 -26.75
N VAL A 450 -4.16 -12.15 -25.45
CA VAL A 450 -3.25 -12.66 -24.40
C VAL A 450 -3.23 -14.19 -24.33
N LEU A 451 -4.34 -14.87 -24.63
CA LEU A 451 -4.39 -16.32 -24.72
C LEU A 451 -3.56 -16.84 -25.89
N LEU A 452 -3.66 -16.20 -27.06
CA LEU A 452 -2.86 -16.57 -28.24
C LEU A 452 -1.39 -16.25 -28.04
N SER A 453 -1.06 -15.12 -27.40
CA SER A 453 0.33 -14.67 -27.19
C SER A 453 1.05 -15.38 -26.06
N ALA A 454 0.36 -15.89 -25.03
CA ALA A 454 0.97 -16.63 -23.92
C ALA A 454 0.10 -17.80 -23.41
N PRO A 455 -0.17 -18.85 -24.22
CA PRO A 455 -1.00 -19.98 -23.83
C PRO A 455 -0.47 -20.68 -22.58
N SER A 456 0.85 -20.89 -22.48
CA SER A 456 1.50 -21.47 -21.30
C SER A 456 1.13 -20.82 -19.97
N THR A 457 0.76 -19.53 -19.97
CA THR A 457 0.32 -18.79 -18.78
C THR A 457 -1.20 -18.82 -18.62
N MET A 458 -1.95 -18.74 -19.73
CA MET A 458 -3.41 -18.51 -19.72
C MET A 458 -4.25 -19.78 -19.88
N SER A 459 -3.72 -20.86 -20.47
CA SER A 459 -4.44 -22.07 -20.88
C SER A 459 -4.53 -23.15 -19.79
N ARG A 460 -3.96 -22.93 -18.60
CA ARG A 460 -3.79 -23.98 -17.59
C ARG A 460 -4.91 -23.98 -16.55
N HIS A 461 -5.29 -25.18 -16.10
CA HIS A 461 -6.19 -25.41 -14.96
C HIS A 461 -7.56 -24.75 -15.10
N TRP A 462 -8.12 -24.78 -16.32
CA TRP A 462 -9.50 -24.38 -16.54
C TRP A 462 -10.46 -25.44 -16.03
N LEU A 463 -11.63 -24.99 -15.56
CA LEU A 463 -12.78 -25.82 -15.28
C LEU A 463 -13.74 -25.75 -16.46
N PHE A 464 -14.24 -26.90 -16.89
CA PHE A 464 -15.17 -27.01 -18.02
C PHE A 464 -16.50 -27.59 -17.54
N ARG A 465 -17.61 -27.02 -18.03
CA ARG A 465 -18.94 -27.58 -17.75
C ARG A 465 -19.04 -28.97 -18.38
N HIS A 466 -19.33 -29.97 -17.55
CA HIS A 466 -19.31 -31.38 -17.94
C HIS A 466 -20.25 -31.67 -19.13
N GLY A 467 -21.51 -31.23 -19.03
CA GLY A 467 -22.51 -31.46 -20.07
C GLY A 467 -22.11 -30.89 -21.44
N THR A 468 -21.49 -29.71 -21.46
CA THR A 468 -21.03 -29.06 -22.69
C THR A 468 -19.79 -29.76 -23.25
N LEU A 469 -18.83 -30.12 -22.39
CA LEU A 469 -17.66 -30.89 -22.78
C LEU A 469 -18.05 -32.24 -23.40
N LEU A 470 -19.07 -32.91 -22.84
CA LEU A 470 -19.58 -34.15 -23.38
C LEU A 470 -20.31 -33.95 -24.72
N ALA A 471 -21.16 -32.92 -24.83
CA ALA A 471 -21.89 -32.60 -26.05
C ALA A 471 -20.96 -32.21 -27.22
N ASP A 472 -19.84 -31.55 -26.92
CA ASP A 472 -18.81 -31.18 -27.88
C ASP A 472 -17.92 -32.39 -28.30
N GLY A 473 -18.13 -33.57 -27.71
CA GLY A 473 -17.38 -34.80 -28.02
C GLY A 473 -16.07 -34.98 -27.22
N GLY A 474 -15.87 -34.19 -26.16
CA GLY A 474 -14.69 -34.22 -25.30
C GLY A 474 -13.50 -33.44 -25.85
N PHE A 475 -12.33 -33.66 -25.24
CA PHE A 475 -11.07 -33.07 -25.69
C PHE A 475 -10.65 -33.63 -27.06
N PRO A 476 -10.03 -32.82 -27.93
CA PRO A 476 -9.60 -33.28 -29.25
C PRO A 476 -8.56 -34.41 -29.14
N THR A 477 -8.88 -35.58 -29.73
CA THR A 477 -8.00 -36.75 -29.74
C THR A 477 -7.05 -36.69 -30.95
N GLY A 478 -5.75 -36.54 -30.70
CA GLY A 478 -4.71 -36.51 -31.73
C GLY A 478 -3.31 -36.55 -31.10
N PRO A 479 -2.23 -36.58 -31.91
CA PRO A 479 -0.86 -36.64 -31.40
C PRO A 479 -0.35 -35.33 -30.78
N ALA A 480 -1.10 -34.23 -30.91
CA ALA A 480 -0.71 -32.92 -30.40
C ALA A 480 -0.89 -32.81 -28.88
N ALA A 481 0.13 -32.32 -28.17
CA ALA A 481 0.14 -32.16 -26.72
C ALA A 481 -0.74 -30.99 -26.21
N ALA A 482 -0.93 -29.94 -27.02
CA ALA A 482 -1.74 -28.75 -26.68
C ALA A 482 -3.27 -28.95 -26.83
N PHE A 483 -3.80 -30.11 -26.42
CA PHE A 483 -5.23 -30.43 -26.58
C PHE A 483 -6.15 -29.54 -25.75
N GLU A 484 -5.70 -29.07 -24.57
CA GLU A 484 -6.47 -28.15 -23.72
C GLU A 484 -6.68 -26.81 -24.44
N LEU A 485 -5.60 -26.21 -24.95
CA LEU A 485 -5.66 -24.99 -25.75
C LEU A 485 -6.56 -25.18 -26.98
N GLY A 486 -6.43 -26.32 -27.67
CA GLY A 486 -7.28 -26.64 -28.82
C GLY A 486 -8.78 -26.66 -28.47
N TYR A 487 -9.14 -27.25 -27.33
CA TYR A 487 -10.54 -27.25 -26.87
C TYR A 487 -11.01 -25.85 -26.43
N GLN A 488 -10.17 -25.08 -25.72
CA GLN A 488 -10.47 -23.72 -25.28
C GLN A 488 -10.73 -22.78 -26.47
N LEU A 489 -9.88 -22.84 -27.49
CA LEU A 489 -10.06 -22.06 -28.73
C LEU A 489 -11.33 -22.50 -29.47
N GLY A 490 -11.62 -23.80 -29.49
CA GLY A 490 -12.88 -24.32 -30.04
C GLY A 490 -14.13 -23.85 -29.27
N LEU A 491 -14.05 -23.71 -27.95
CA LEU A 491 -15.14 -23.12 -27.15
C LEU A 491 -15.38 -21.67 -27.55
N VAL A 492 -14.32 -20.88 -27.76
CA VAL A 492 -14.43 -19.50 -28.24
C VAL A 492 -15.08 -19.44 -29.62
N GLU A 493 -14.75 -20.37 -30.52
CA GLU A 493 -15.38 -20.47 -31.84
C GLU A 493 -16.88 -20.77 -31.78
N ARG A 494 -17.30 -21.69 -30.90
CA ARG A 494 -18.69 -22.15 -30.80
C ARG A 494 -19.59 -21.20 -30.01
N TYR A 495 -19.08 -20.66 -28.90
CA TYR A 495 -19.89 -19.97 -27.89
C TYR A 495 -19.45 -18.51 -27.66
N GLY A 496 -18.36 -18.07 -28.30
CA GLY A 496 -17.77 -16.74 -28.09
C GLY A 496 -17.03 -16.60 -26.76
N LEU A 497 -16.28 -15.51 -26.59
CA LEU A 497 -15.52 -15.24 -25.35
C LEU A 497 -16.42 -15.07 -24.11
N GLY A 498 -17.68 -14.65 -24.31
CA GLY A 498 -18.62 -14.40 -23.23
C GLY A 498 -18.99 -15.64 -22.40
N CYS A 499 -18.73 -16.86 -22.90
CA CYS A 499 -18.97 -18.11 -22.19
C CYS A 499 -17.89 -18.45 -21.14
N ILE A 500 -16.78 -17.68 -21.10
CA ILE A 500 -15.67 -17.90 -20.19
C ILE A 500 -15.72 -16.88 -19.05
N ARG A 501 -15.39 -17.32 -17.84
CA ARG A 501 -15.35 -16.46 -16.65
C ARG A 501 -14.00 -16.59 -15.93
N HIS A 502 -13.49 -15.46 -15.49
CA HIS A 502 -12.33 -15.38 -14.60
C HIS A 502 -12.82 -15.34 -13.16
N ILE A 503 -12.20 -16.12 -12.29
CA ILE A 503 -12.34 -15.98 -10.85
C ILE A 503 -10.98 -15.57 -10.29
N ALA A 504 -10.90 -14.37 -9.71
CA ALA A 504 -9.67 -13.79 -9.17
C ALA A 504 -9.28 -14.39 -7.81
N GLU A 505 -9.08 -15.71 -7.79
CA GLU A 505 -8.66 -16.51 -6.64
C GLU A 505 -7.59 -17.49 -7.08
N PRO A 506 -6.43 -17.58 -6.39
CA PRO A 506 -5.45 -18.61 -6.72
C PRO A 506 -5.99 -19.99 -6.38
N LEU A 507 -6.11 -20.88 -7.37
CA LEU A 507 -6.66 -22.22 -7.17
C LEU A 507 -5.61 -23.23 -6.72
N LEU A 508 -4.43 -23.17 -7.31
CA LEU A 508 -3.35 -24.13 -7.15
C LEU A 508 -2.03 -23.42 -6.86
N VAL A 509 -1.12 -24.15 -6.21
CA VAL A 509 0.32 -23.93 -6.23
C VAL A 509 0.91 -24.88 -7.27
N ALA A 510 1.34 -24.34 -8.40
CA ALA A 510 1.86 -25.11 -9.54
C ALA A 510 3.33 -24.78 -9.82
N SER A 511 4.00 -25.64 -10.58
CA SER A 511 5.39 -25.43 -11.03
C SER A 511 5.52 -24.22 -11.97
N ALA A 512 6.63 -23.46 -11.80
CA ALA A 512 7.01 -22.32 -12.65
C ALA A 512 7.39 -22.68 -14.09
N ALA A 513 7.80 -23.92 -14.33
CA ALA A 513 8.24 -24.39 -15.65
C ALA A 513 7.20 -25.37 -16.23
N PRO A 514 6.15 -24.89 -16.93
CA PRO A 514 5.26 -25.79 -17.63
C PRO A 514 6.03 -26.51 -18.77
N PRO A 515 5.60 -27.73 -19.16
CA PRO A 515 6.08 -28.38 -20.37
C PRO A 515 5.94 -27.44 -21.57
N GLN A 516 7.00 -27.24 -22.35
CA GLN A 516 6.96 -26.39 -23.53
C GLN A 516 6.47 -27.19 -24.74
N ASP A 517 5.20 -27.02 -25.10
CA ASP A 517 4.57 -27.65 -26.26
C ASP A 517 4.48 -26.68 -27.46
N GLY A 518 5.52 -25.88 -27.67
CA GLY A 518 5.46 -24.68 -28.52
C GLY A 518 5.02 -24.92 -29.97
N GLU A 519 5.39 -26.05 -30.59
CA GLU A 519 4.92 -26.40 -31.95
C GLU A 519 3.44 -26.80 -31.98
N ASP A 520 2.98 -27.54 -30.97
CA ASP A 520 1.58 -27.96 -30.86
C ASP A 520 0.66 -26.77 -30.54
N GLU A 521 1.12 -25.85 -29.69
CA GLU A 521 0.43 -24.58 -29.42
C GLU A 521 0.27 -23.76 -30.70
N GLN A 522 1.34 -23.60 -31.50
CA GLN A 522 1.28 -22.92 -32.80
C GLN A 522 0.28 -23.56 -33.75
N GLN A 523 0.25 -24.89 -33.79
CA GLN A 523 -0.67 -25.64 -34.64
C GLN A 523 -2.13 -25.48 -34.19
N ALA A 524 -2.40 -25.45 -32.88
CA ALA A 524 -3.72 -25.17 -32.33
C ALA A 524 -4.18 -23.75 -32.66
N ILE A 525 -3.32 -22.75 -32.47
CA ILE A 525 -3.59 -21.35 -32.81
C ILE A 525 -3.85 -21.20 -34.32
N ALA A 526 -3.03 -21.81 -35.18
CA ALA A 526 -3.21 -21.73 -36.63
C ALA A 526 -4.55 -22.33 -37.09
N ARG A 527 -5.00 -23.45 -36.48
CA ARG A 527 -6.32 -24.04 -36.77
C ARG A 527 -7.45 -23.11 -36.35
N HIS A 528 -7.34 -22.51 -35.16
CA HIS A 528 -8.30 -21.54 -34.67
C HIS A 528 -8.43 -20.33 -35.60
N LEU A 529 -7.30 -19.77 -36.03
CA LEU A 529 -7.27 -18.65 -36.96
C LEU A 529 -7.90 -19.01 -38.31
N ALA A 530 -7.62 -20.20 -38.85
CA ALA A 530 -8.25 -20.69 -40.07
C ALA A 530 -9.77 -20.88 -39.92
N ALA A 531 -10.25 -21.40 -38.79
CA ALA A 531 -11.68 -21.54 -38.49
C ALA A 531 -12.40 -20.18 -38.42
N ARG A 532 -11.67 -19.12 -38.03
CA ARG A 532 -12.15 -17.73 -38.04
C ARG A 532 -12.02 -17.03 -39.40
N GLY A 533 -11.53 -17.72 -40.43
CA GLY A 533 -11.38 -17.20 -41.79
C GLY A 533 -9.99 -16.68 -42.15
N TYR A 534 -9.01 -16.72 -41.24
CA TYR A 534 -7.62 -16.31 -41.49
C TYR A 534 -6.76 -17.49 -41.95
N VAL A 535 -7.11 -18.08 -43.10
CA VAL A 535 -6.47 -19.29 -43.63
C VAL A 535 -4.97 -19.12 -43.95
N ASP A 536 -4.53 -17.89 -44.23
CA ASP A 536 -3.14 -17.56 -44.53
C ASP A 536 -2.35 -17.07 -43.31
N ALA A 537 -2.96 -17.00 -42.13
CA ALA A 537 -2.30 -16.50 -40.93
C ALA A 537 -1.05 -17.31 -40.57
N ARG A 538 -0.05 -16.64 -39.99
CA ARG A 538 1.17 -17.27 -39.47
C ARG A 538 1.33 -17.04 -37.98
N VAL A 539 1.77 -18.07 -37.28
CA VAL A 539 2.07 -18.04 -35.85
C VAL A 539 3.57 -18.24 -35.68
N HIS A 540 4.21 -17.31 -34.98
CA HIS A 540 5.65 -17.28 -34.77
C HIS A 540 5.95 -17.51 -33.29
N SER A 541 6.98 -18.31 -32.97
CA SER A 541 7.49 -18.40 -31.60
C SER A 541 8.32 -17.15 -31.29
N ALA A 542 8.04 -16.53 -30.14
CA ALA A 542 8.80 -15.41 -29.58
C ALA A 542 9.64 -15.83 -28.34
N GLY A 543 9.86 -17.13 -28.18
CA GLY A 543 10.59 -17.72 -27.05
C GLY A 543 9.77 -17.77 -25.75
N SER A 544 10.18 -18.64 -24.81
CA SER A 544 9.59 -18.75 -23.46
C SER A 544 8.06 -18.95 -23.44
N GLY A 545 7.52 -19.76 -24.36
CA GLY A 545 6.07 -20.05 -24.44
C GLY A 545 5.22 -18.87 -24.94
N ARG A 546 5.85 -17.89 -25.61
CA ARG A 546 5.19 -16.75 -26.23
C ARG A 546 5.03 -16.93 -27.74
N HIS A 547 3.94 -16.42 -28.28
CA HIS A 547 3.66 -16.43 -29.72
C HIS A 547 3.27 -15.06 -30.24
N ALA A 548 3.57 -14.84 -31.52
CA ALA A 548 3.14 -13.67 -32.26
C ALA A 548 2.34 -14.10 -33.49
N VAL A 549 1.23 -13.41 -33.74
CA VAL A 549 0.28 -13.77 -34.81
C VAL A 549 0.31 -12.72 -35.91
N ASP A 550 0.60 -13.15 -37.13
CA ASP A 550 0.42 -12.36 -38.34
C ASP A 550 -0.86 -12.84 -39.04
N TYR A 551 -1.94 -12.06 -38.99
CA TYR A 551 -3.27 -12.45 -39.52
C TYR A 551 -3.34 -12.49 -41.06
N ARG A 552 -2.40 -11.81 -41.74
CA ARG A 552 -2.27 -11.79 -43.21
C ARG A 552 -3.55 -11.40 -43.96
N HIS A 553 -4.06 -10.23 -43.63
CA HIS A 553 -5.20 -9.65 -44.35
C HIS A 553 -4.89 -9.51 -45.84
N ALA A 554 -5.85 -9.88 -46.70
CA ALA A 554 -5.73 -9.71 -48.15
C ALA A 554 -5.86 -8.23 -48.58
N GLN A 555 -6.50 -7.42 -47.74
CA GLN A 555 -6.72 -6.00 -48.00
C GLN A 555 -5.50 -5.19 -47.57
N GLN A 556 -5.16 -4.18 -48.37
CA GLN A 556 -4.17 -3.16 -48.04
C GLN A 556 -4.82 -1.78 -48.12
N PRO A 557 -5.63 -1.40 -47.11
CA PRO A 557 -6.34 -0.13 -47.13
C PRO A 557 -5.38 1.05 -47.03
N LEU A 558 -5.85 2.20 -47.53
CA LEU A 558 -5.13 3.46 -47.34
C LEU A 558 -5.20 3.86 -45.85
N VAL A 559 -4.05 4.15 -45.25
CA VAL A 559 -3.97 4.70 -43.89
C VAL A 559 -3.75 6.21 -43.95
N SER A 560 -4.61 6.97 -43.27
CA SER A 560 -4.37 8.40 -43.04
C SER A 560 -3.65 8.58 -41.70
N ILE A 561 -2.37 8.94 -41.75
CA ILE A 561 -1.56 9.29 -40.57
C ILE A 561 -1.80 10.76 -40.26
N LEU A 562 -2.45 11.06 -39.14
CA LEU A 562 -2.81 12.42 -38.74
C LEU A 562 -1.87 12.92 -37.65
N VAL A 563 -1.12 13.97 -37.95
CA VAL A 563 -0.14 14.59 -37.04
C VAL A 563 -0.62 15.98 -36.68
N LEU A 564 -0.99 16.17 -35.41
CA LEU A 564 -1.37 17.48 -34.88
C LEU A 564 -0.14 18.33 -34.61
N ILE A 565 -0.13 19.57 -35.09
CA ILE A 565 1.00 20.48 -34.97
C ILE A 565 0.76 21.46 -33.82
N ASP A 566 1.40 21.20 -32.69
CA ASP A 566 1.31 22.02 -31.47
C ASP A 566 2.55 22.90 -31.22
N GLY A 567 3.29 23.24 -32.28
CA GLY A 567 4.22 24.38 -32.28
C GLY A 567 5.72 24.09 -32.14
N ARG A 568 6.20 22.85 -32.12
CA ARG A 568 7.64 22.55 -32.12
C ARG A 568 8.08 22.03 -33.50
N LEU A 569 8.51 22.94 -34.39
CA LEU A 569 8.94 22.61 -35.76
C LEU A 569 9.94 21.44 -35.85
N PRO A 570 11.01 21.37 -35.01
CA PRO A 570 11.96 20.26 -35.07
C PRO A 570 11.35 18.88 -34.77
N GLN A 571 10.29 18.82 -33.95
CA GLN A 571 9.60 17.56 -33.67
C GLN A 571 8.83 17.08 -34.89
N VAL A 572 8.01 17.96 -35.47
CA VAL A 572 7.20 17.66 -36.65
C VAL A 572 8.08 17.25 -37.84
N GLN A 573 9.23 17.92 -38.04
CA GLN A 573 10.20 17.57 -39.07
C GLN A 573 10.75 16.16 -38.88
N ARG A 574 11.28 15.84 -37.68
CA ARG A 574 11.79 14.49 -37.38
C ARG A 574 10.72 13.42 -37.54
N CYS A 575 9.50 13.71 -37.09
CA CYS A 575 8.37 12.81 -37.21
C CYS A 575 8.10 12.50 -38.69
N LEU A 576 7.89 13.54 -39.52
CA LEU A 576 7.62 13.39 -40.94
C LEU A 576 8.77 12.68 -41.69
N GLU A 577 10.02 13.09 -41.42
CA GLU A 577 11.20 12.46 -42.02
C GLU A 577 11.29 10.97 -41.67
N SER A 578 11.05 10.60 -40.41
CA SER A 578 11.08 9.21 -39.98
C SER A 578 9.96 8.37 -40.60
N ILE A 579 8.75 8.93 -40.76
CA ILE A 579 7.63 8.25 -41.43
C ILE A 579 8.01 7.96 -42.88
N LEU A 580 8.50 8.96 -43.60
CA LEU A 580 8.85 8.80 -45.02
C LEU A 580 10.04 7.86 -45.24
N ALA A 581 11.06 7.94 -44.38
CA ALA A 581 12.29 7.15 -44.53
C ALA A 581 12.14 5.70 -44.05
N ASN A 582 11.34 5.47 -43.01
CA ASN A 582 11.32 4.19 -42.28
C ASN A 582 9.96 3.48 -42.33
N THR A 583 9.05 3.81 -43.26
CA THR A 583 7.77 3.06 -43.38
C THR A 583 7.79 2.19 -44.64
N ALA A 584 7.71 0.87 -44.47
CA ALA A 584 7.67 -0.09 -45.58
C ALA A 584 6.30 -0.19 -46.25
N TYR A 585 5.22 -0.03 -45.47
CA TYR A 585 3.86 -0.10 -46.00
C TYR A 585 3.61 1.01 -47.04
N PRO A 586 3.15 0.68 -48.26
CA PRO A 586 3.12 1.65 -49.36
C PRO A 586 1.84 2.51 -49.42
N HIS A 587 0.76 2.09 -48.76
CA HIS A 587 -0.56 2.72 -48.90
C HIS A 587 -0.90 3.64 -47.73
N TYR A 588 -0.17 4.74 -47.59
CA TYR A 588 -0.48 5.76 -46.58
C TYR A 588 -0.45 7.18 -47.14
N GLU A 589 -1.19 8.07 -46.48
CA GLU A 589 -1.03 9.52 -46.59
C GLU A 589 -0.71 10.12 -45.22
N VAL A 590 -0.07 11.30 -45.21
CA VAL A 590 0.19 12.06 -43.99
C VAL A 590 -0.60 13.37 -44.03
N LEU A 591 -1.40 13.61 -43.00
CA LEU A 591 -2.15 14.85 -42.79
C LEU A 591 -1.52 15.64 -41.66
N LEU A 592 -0.93 16.77 -42.01
CA LEU A 592 -0.38 17.74 -41.08
C LEU A 592 -1.49 18.72 -40.67
N LEU A 593 -1.90 18.69 -39.41
CA LEU A 593 -3.03 19.48 -38.90
C LEU A 593 -2.50 20.77 -38.24
N ASP A 594 -2.60 21.89 -38.98
CA ASP A 594 -2.16 23.22 -38.52
C ASP A 594 -3.30 23.92 -37.77
N ARG A 595 -3.11 24.10 -36.46
CA ARG A 595 -4.08 24.71 -35.54
C ARG A 595 -3.88 26.22 -35.39
N ALA A 596 -3.70 26.91 -36.52
CA ALA A 596 -3.38 28.33 -36.60
C ALA A 596 -2.05 28.70 -35.92
N SER A 597 -0.96 28.00 -36.25
CA SER A 597 0.36 28.29 -35.64
C SER A 597 0.78 29.75 -35.82
N SER A 598 1.16 30.39 -34.71
CA SER A 598 1.65 31.78 -34.70
C SER A 598 3.13 31.91 -35.11
N GLN A 599 3.86 30.80 -35.18
CA GLN A 599 5.30 30.79 -35.47
C GLN A 599 5.57 30.98 -36.98
N PRO A 600 6.34 32.01 -37.39
CA PRO A 600 6.65 32.25 -38.81
C PRO A 600 7.34 31.07 -39.48
N GLU A 601 8.36 30.51 -38.84
CA GLU A 601 9.19 29.41 -39.39
C GLU A 601 8.35 28.15 -39.69
N LEU A 602 7.42 27.81 -38.80
CA LEU A 602 6.52 26.68 -38.99
C LEU A 602 5.52 26.93 -40.13
N ARG A 603 4.98 28.15 -40.24
CA ARG A 603 4.09 28.52 -41.33
C ARG A 603 4.78 28.48 -42.69
N ASP A 604 6.00 28.99 -42.77
CA ASP A 604 6.82 28.99 -43.98
C ASP A 604 7.19 27.57 -44.39
N TRP A 605 7.55 26.71 -43.41
CA TRP A 605 7.83 25.30 -43.66
C TRP A 605 6.58 24.56 -44.18
N LEU A 606 5.42 24.75 -43.56
CA LEU A 606 4.15 24.15 -44.03
C LEU A 606 3.76 24.62 -45.43
N ALA A 607 3.92 25.91 -45.74
CA ALA A 607 3.70 26.44 -47.08
C ALA A 607 4.67 25.84 -48.10
N GLY A 608 5.92 25.58 -47.70
CA GLY A 608 6.90 24.85 -48.50
C GLY A 608 6.46 23.41 -48.79
N ILE A 609 5.93 22.69 -47.79
CA ILE A 609 5.38 21.35 -47.97
C ILE A 609 4.20 21.35 -48.95
N GLU A 610 3.28 22.31 -48.83
CA GLU A 610 2.18 22.48 -49.78
C GLU A 610 2.68 22.77 -51.21
N ALA A 611 3.71 23.62 -51.35
CA ALA A 611 4.29 24.00 -52.64
C ALA A 611 5.01 22.84 -53.36
N LEU A 612 5.51 21.83 -52.62
CA LEU A 612 6.08 20.62 -53.22
C LEU A 612 5.02 19.78 -53.97
N GLY A 613 3.72 19.98 -53.69
CA GLY A 613 2.62 19.33 -54.42
C GLY A 613 2.57 17.81 -54.26
N MET A 614 3.17 17.26 -53.18
CA MET A 614 3.21 15.82 -52.94
C MET A 614 1.81 15.30 -52.62
N GLN A 615 1.30 14.36 -53.41
CA GLN A 615 -0.03 13.77 -53.16
C GLN A 615 -0.09 12.97 -51.85
N GLN A 616 1.06 12.48 -51.37
CA GLN A 616 1.17 11.68 -50.15
C GLN A 616 1.13 12.51 -48.86
N ILE A 617 1.39 13.82 -48.92
CA ILE A 617 1.41 14.70 -47.74
C ILE A 617 0.46 15.88 -47.99
N ARG A 618 -0.48 16.09 -47.08
CA ARG A 618 -1.41 17.23 -47.16
C ARG A 618 -1.38 18.02 -45.86
N VAL A 619 -1.50 19.33 -45.97
CA VAL A 619 -1.66 20.24 -44.83
C VAL A 619 -3.13 20.63 -44.74
N LEU A 620 -3.73 20.47 -43.55
CA LEU A 620 -5.08 20.92 -43.23
C LEU A 620 -4.97 22.09 -42.24
N ARG A 621 -5.47 23.26 -42.65
CA ARG A 621 -5.38 24.50 -41.86
C ARG A 621 -6.71 24.81 -41.21
N PHE A 622 -6.71 25.01 -39.90
CA PHE A 622 -7.89 25.34 -39.11
C PHE A 622 -7.79 26.77 -38.57
N ALA A 623 -8.88 27.54 -38.68
CA ALA A 623 -8.93 28.93 -38.24
C ALA A 623 -9.39 29.05 -36.78
N GLY A 624 -8.89 30.06 -36.05
CA GLY A 624 -9.45 30.49 -34.76
C GLY A 624 -9.03 29.70 -33.52
N GLU A 625 -7.81 29.12 -33.50
CA GLU A 625 -7.27 28.30 -32.39
C GLU A 625 -8.30 27.33 -31.75
N PRO A 626 -8.94 26.45 -32.55
CA PRO A 626 -9.93 25.50 -32.04
C PRO A 626 -9.31 24.52 -31.04
N ALA A 627 -10.17 23.91 -30.20
CA ALA A 627 -9.77 22.81 -29.34
C ALA A 627 -9.19 21.64 -30.16
N ARG A 628 -8.23 20.91 -29.59
CA ARG A 628 -7.57 19.76 -30.23
C ARG A 628 -8.59 18.75 -30.76
N GLU A 629 -9.58 18.41 -29.93
CA GLU A 629 -10.57 17.36 -30.20
C GLU A 629 -11.46 17.74 -31.40
N ALA A 630 -11.83 19.03 -31.50
CA ALA A 630 -12.59 19.54 -32.63
C ALA A 630 -11.79 19.46 -33.94
N VAL A 631 -10.49 19.75 -33.90
CA VAL A 631 -9.59 19.61 -35.06
C VAL A 631 -9.46 18.17 -35.50
N CYS A 632 -9.21 17.26 -34.55
CA CYS A 632 -9.13 15.84 -34.83
C CYS A 632 -10.44 15.33 -35.45
N ASN A 633 -11.59 15.66 -34.87
CA ASN A 633 -12.89 15.24 -35.39
C ASN A 633 -13.12 15.74 -36.83
N ALA A 634 -12.84 17.02 -37.10
CA ALA A 634 -12.97 17.59 -38.45
C ALA A 634 -11.94 16.99 -39.43
N ALA A 635 -10.71 16.71 -39.00
CA ALA A 635 -9.68 16.13 -39.83
C ALA A 635 -10.02 14.69 -40.27
N ALA A 636 -10.68 13.91 -39.40
CA ALA A 636 -11.16 12.57 -39.74
C ALA A 636 -12.16 12.58 -40.91
N GLU A 637 -12.97 13.63 -41.06
CA GLU A 637 -13.87 13.78 -42.21
C GLU A 637 -13.10 14.00 -43.53
N HIS A 638 -11.95 14.67 -43.47
CA HIS A 638 -11.09 15.01 -44.63
C HIS A 638 -10.06 13.92 -44.99
N ALA A 639 -9.87 12.94 -44.11
CA ALA A 639 -9.03 11.77 -44.34
C ALA A 639 -9.58 10.93 -45.51
N ARG A 640 -8.67 10.48 -46.39
CA ARG A 640 -8.99 9.61 -47.53
C ARG A 640 -8.86 8.13 -47.17
N GLY A 641 -8.11 7.81 -46.13
CA GLY A 641 -7.86 6.45 -45.69
C GLY A 641 -9.07 5.82 -45.02
N ASP A 642 -9.21 4.51 -45.20
CA ASP A 642 -10.22 3.71 -44.51
C ASP A 642 -9.86 3.50 -43.03
N VAL A 643 -8.57 3.68 -42.69
CA VAL A 643 -8.01 3.58 -41.35
C VAL A 643 -7.35 4.90 -40.98
N LEU A 644 -7.62 5.39 -39.77
CA LEU A 644 -6.98 6.57 -39.19
C LEU A 644 -5.87 6.13 -38.25
N LEU A 645 -4.75 6.85 -38.25
CA LEU A 645 -3.72 6.75 -37.23
C LEU A 645 -3.44 8.13 -36.66
N TRP A 646 -3.84 8.36 -35.42
CA TRP A 646 -3.42 9.53 -34.64
C TRP A 646 -1.98 9.32 -34.19
N LEU A 647 -1.09 10.24 -34.57
CA LEU A 647 0.32 10.15 -34.23
C LEU A 647 0.81 11.49 -33.67
N SER A 648 1.45 11.44 -32.51
CA SER A 648 2.07 12.61 -31.89
C SER A 648 3.19 13.16 -32.77
N ALA A 649 3.29 14.49 -32.89
CA ALA A 649 4.40 15.16 -33.57
C ALA A 649 5.77 14.87 -32.93
N GLY A 650 5.81 14.40 -31.68
CA GLY A 650 7.03 13.96 -31.01
C GLY A 650 7.47 12.53 -31.35
N ALA A 651 6.69 11.78 -32.14
CA ALA A 651 6.97 10.38 -32.43
C ALA A 651 8.00 10.21 -33.55
N ALA A 652 8.81 9.15 -33.48
CA ALA A 652 9.71 8.75 -34.56
C ALA A 652 9.69 7.22 -34.78
N VAL A 653 9.67 6.82 -36.05
CA VAL A 653 9.58 5.42 -36.46
C VAL A 653 10.91 4.68 -36.26
N MET A 654 10.88 3.53 -35.58
CA MET A 654 12.08 2.70 -35.31
C MET A 654 12.27 1.55 -36.31
N LYS A 655 11.19 0.85 -36.66
CA LYS A 655 11.23 -0.35 -37.51
C LYS A 655 10.35 -0.18 -38.74
N ALA A 656 10.80 -0.74 -39.86
CA ALA A 656 10.15 -0.56 -41.15
C ALA A 656 8.71 -1.06 -41.21
N ASP A 657 8.40 -2.10 -40.44
CA ASP A 657 7.12 -2.81 -40.42
C ASP A 657 6.14 -2.32 -39.35
N TRP A 658 6.45 -1.21 -38.65
CA TRP A 658 5.62 -0.71 -37.54
C TRP A 658 4.14 -0.51 -37.91
N LEU A 659 3.88 0.01 -39.11
CA LEU A 659 2.53 0.27 -39.59
C LEU A 659 1.80 -1.03 -39.95
N ASP A 660 2.51 -2.01 -40.52
CA ASP A 660 2.00 -3.36 -40.75
C ASP A 660 1.60 -4.03 -39.43
N GLN A 661 2.39 -3.85 -38.36
CA GLN A 661 2.08 -4.39 -37.03
C GLN A 661 0.81 -3.79 -36.41
N LEU A 662 0.58 -2.48 -36.59
CA LEU A 662 -0.67 -1.85 -36.15
C LEU A 662 -1.86 -2.33 -36.98
N LEU A 663 -1.71 -2.35 -38.31
CA LEU A 663 -2.75 -2.82 -39.25
C LEU A 663 -3.12 -4.28 -39.05
N ASN A 664 -2.15 -5.12 -38.66
CA ASN A 664 -2.37 -6.53 -38.35
C ASN A 664 -3.56 -6.73 -37.40
N HIS A 665 -3.71 -5.84 -36.41
CA HIS A 665 -4.82 -5.87 -35.47
C HIS A 665 -5.99 -4.96 -35.89
N ALA A 666 -5.73 -3.78 -36.47
CA ALA A 666 -6.79 -2.80 -36.76
C ALA A 666 -7.78 -3.27 -37.83
N LEU A 667 -7.41 -4.25 -38.66
CA LEU A 667 -8.29 -4.83 -39.69
C LEU A 667 -9.16 -5.99 -39.16
N ARG A 668 -9.05 -6.35 -37.89
CA ARG A 668 -9.92 -7.35 -37.26
C ARG A 668 -11.28 -6.72 -36.95
N PRO A 669 -12.42 -7.33 -37.34
CA PRO A 669 -13.75 -6.75 -37.14
C PRO A 669 -14.11 -6.45 -35.68
N GLU A 670 -13.59 -7.25 -34.74
CA GLU A 670 -13.83 -7.07 -33.31
C GLU A 670 -12.92 -6.01 -32.64
N VAL A 671 -11.94 -5.45 -33.34
CA VAL A 671 -10.98 -4.49 -32.79
C VAL A 671 -11.41 -3.06 -33.08
N GLY A 672 -11.50 -2.25 -32.04
CA GLY A 672 -11.92 -0.85 -32.11
C GLY A 672 -10.76 0.13 -32.16
N ALA A 673 -9.66 -0.16 -31.45
CA ALA A 673 -8.48 0.68 -31.44
C ALA A 673 -7.20 -0.13 -31.23
N VAL A 674 -6.08 0.35 -31.77
CA VAL A 674 -4.76 -0.28 -31.68
C VAL A 674 -3.69 0.76 -31.38
N ALA A 675 -2.76 0.45 -30.48
CA ALA A 675 -1.63 1.32 -30.17
C ALA A 675 -0.32 0.55 -30.05
N GLY A 676 0.78 1.21 -30.42
CA GLY A 676 2.14 0.67 -30.29
C GLY A 676 2.79 0.92 -28.93
N LYS A 677 3.95 0.29 -28.73
CA LYS A 677 4.88 0.60 -27.64
C LYS A 677 5.62 1.89 -27.94
N LEU A 678 5.55 2.84 -27.01
CA LEU A 678 6.27 4.12 -27.11
C LEU A 678 7.46 4.12 -26.15
N LEU A 679 8.64 4.46 -26.67
CA LEU A 679 9.91 4.47 -25.95
C LEU A 679 10.49 5.88 -25.92
N ARG A 680 11.01 6.32 -24.78
CA ARG A 680 11.76 7.58 -24.67
C ARG A 680 13.16 7.41 -25.27
N GLY A 681 13.81 8.55 -25.55
CA GLY A 681 15.17 8.55 -26.11
C GLY A 681 16.25 7.92 -25.22
N ASP A 682 15.96 7.71 -23.94
CA ASP A 682 16.84 7.02 -22.98
C ASP A 682 16.62 5.50 -22.94
N GLY A 683 15.74 4.96 -23.78
CA GLY A 683 15.44 3.53 -23.83
C GLY A 683 14.42 3.05 -22.79
N THR A 684 13.76 3.97 -22.08
CA THR A 684 12.68 3.62 -21.15
C THR A 684 11.30 3.65 -21.82
N VAL A 685 10.36 2.88 -21.28
CA VAL A 685 8.97 2.83 -21.74
C VAL A 685 8.23 4.11 -21.34
N HIS A 686 7.53 4.71 -22.29
CA HIS A 686 6.56 5.79 -22.05
C HIS A 686 5.11 5.28 -22.07
N HIS A 687 4.81 4.35 -22.98
CA HIS A 687 3.47 3.75 -23.11
C HIS A 687 3.57 2.27 -23.49
N ALA A 688 2.80 1.44 -22.78
CA ALA A 688 2.62 0.02 -23.07
C ALA A 688 1.23 -0.46 -22.60
N GLY A 689 0.18 0.30 -22.96
CA GLY A 689 -1.18 0.16 -22.42
C GLY A 689 -1.40 1.03 -21.19
N LEU A 690 -2.67 1.35 -20.92
CA LEU A 690 -3.11 2.16 -19.78
C LEU A 690 -3.97 1.32 -18.84
N LEU A 691 -3.80 1.53 -17.53
CA LEU A 691 -4.63 0.96 -16.48
C LEU A 691 -5.49 2.05 -15.84
N LEU A 692 -6.66 1.68 -15.34
CA LEU A 692 -7.60 2.59 -14.73
C LEU A 692 -7.57 2.50 -13.20
N GLY A 693 -7.81 3.63 -12.53
CA GLY A 693 -8.06 3.70 -11.08
C GLY A 693 -6.85 3.51 -10.15
N LEU A 694 -5.65 3.27 -10.69
CA LEU A 694 -4.40 3.09 -9.92
C LEU A 694 -3.82 4.46 -9.53
N GLY A 695 -4.12 4.93 -8.32
CA GLY A 695 -3.69 6.20 -7.74
C GLY A 695 -4.25 7.47 -8.42
N ALA A 696 -4.76 7.34 -9.64
CA ALA A 696 -5.37 8.38 -10.45
C ALA A 696 -6.41 7.74 -11.39
N PRO A 697 -7.22 8.51 -12.14
CA PRO A 697 -8.16 7.93 -13.09
C PRO A 697 -7.51 7.00 -14.12
N VAL A 698 -6.28 7.34 -14.55
CA VAL A 698 -5.52 6.63 -15.58
C VAL A 698 -4.05 6.57 -15.16
N ALA A 699 -3.42 5.40 -15.28
CA ALA A 699 -2.04 5.15 -14.90
C ALA A 699 -1.23 4.47 -16.03
N ARG A 700 0.05 4.86 -16.14
CA ARG A 700 1.06 4.26 -17.01
C ARG A 700 1.96 3.32 -16.19
N VAL A 701 1.45 2.14 -15.85
CA VAL A 701 2.09 1.23 -14.87
C VAL A 701 3.51 0.77 -15.22
N PHE A 702 3.86 0.78 -16.51
CA PHE A 702 5.19 0.40 -16.99
C PHE A 702 6.06 1.60 -17.38
N GLU A 703 5.64 2.83 -17.08
CA GLU A 703 6.46 4.00 -17.37
C GLU A 703 7.80 3.92 -16.62
N GLY A 704 8.90 4.18 -17.34
CA GLY A 704 10.25 4.08 -16.81
C GLY A 704 10.87 2.67 -16.85
N ALA A 705 10.09 1.63 -17.19
CA ALA A 705 10.63 0.28 -17.41
C ALA A 705 11.62 0.26 -18.59
N ALA A 706 12.57 -0.67 -18.60
CA ALA A 706 13.49 -0.81 -19.73
C ALA A 706 12.75 -1.34 -20.97
N PHE A 707 13.19 -0.98 -22.18
CA PHE A 707 12.51 -1.37 -23.42
C PHE A 707 12.39 -2.89 -23.62
N ASP A 708 13.32 -3.68 -23.07
CA ASP A 708 13.42 -5.13 -23.15
C ASP A 708 12.92 -5.86 -21.90
N GLU A 709 12.48 -5.12 -20.87
CA GLU A 709 11.91 -5.71 -19.67
C GLU A 709 10.67 -6.54 -20.00
N SER A 710 10.53 -7.70 -19.34
CA SER A 710 9.37 -8.57 -19.54
C SER A 710 8.11 -7.99 -18.88
N GLY A 711 8.25 -7.30 -17.76
CA GLY A 711 7.12 -6.85 -16.95
C GLY A 711 6.35 -8.00 -16.30
N TYR A 712 5.31 -7.66 -15.53
CA TYR A 712 4.45 -8.64 -14.87
C TYR A 712 3.80 -9.58 -15.89
N LEU A 713 3.90 -10.90 -15.68
CA LEU A 713 3.46 -11.95 -16.61
C LEU A 713 3.93 -11.74 -18.07
N GLN A 714 5.13 -11.18 -18.25
CA GLN A 714 5.72 -10.90 -19.56
C GLN A 714 4.92 -9.91 -20.43
N ARG A 715 3.93 -9.22 -19.85
CA ARG A 715 2.95 -8.37 -20.58
C ARG A 715 3.60 -7.24 -21.37
N LEU A 716 4.81 -6.78 -21.06
CA LEU A 716 5.50 -5.76 -21.88
C LEU A 716 5.97 -6.26 -23.26
N GLN A 717 5.88 -7.56 -23.50
CA GLN A 717 6.35 -8.24 -24.70
C GLN A 717 5.23 -8.96 -25.46
N LEU A 718 3.98 -8.85 -25.00
CA LEU A 718 2.82 -9.57 -25.56
C LEU A 718 1.84 -8.60 -26.21
N ASP A 719 1.36 -8.98 -27.40
CA ASP A 719 0.16 -8.39 -27.95
C ASP A 719 -1.01 -8.77 -27.04
N GLN A 720 -1.77 -7.78 -26.57
CA GLN A 720 -2.83 -8.02 -25.60
C GLN A 720 -3.85 -6.88 -25.59
N ASN A 721 -4.93 -7.06 -24.85
CA ASN A 721 -5.94 -6.03 -24.72
C ASN A 721 -5.82 -5.29 -23.38
N TYR A 722 -6.09 -4.00 -23.44
CA TYR A 722 -6.23 -3.10 -22.28
C TYR A 722 -7.58 -2.41 -22.33
N SER A 723 -8.00 -1.80 -21.23
CA SER A 723 -9.23 -0.98 -21.24
C SER A 723 -9.03 0.32 -22.01
N ALA A 724 -7.82 0.89 -21.98
CA ALA A 724 -7.50 2.10 -22.74
C ALA A 724 -6.04 2.12 -23.27
N LEU A 725 -5.82 2.96 -24.28
CA LEU A 725 -4.57 3.15 -24.99
C LEU A 725 -4.28 4.65 -25.15
N SER A 726 -3.01 5.02 -25.34
CA SER A 726 -2.60 6.42 -25.56
C SER A 726 -2.94 6.92 -26.97
N GLY A 727 -3.49 8.13 -27.04
CA GLY A 727 -3.73 8.91 -28.26
C GLY A 727 -2.46 9.41 -28.97
N GLU A 728 -1.28 9.19 -28.38
CA GLU A 728 0.01 9.54 -28.99
C GLU A 728 0.38 8.61 -30.16
N CYS A 729 -0.20 7.41 -30.20
CA CYS A 729 -0.15 6.47 -31.31
C CYS A 729 -1.42 5.59 -31.26
N LEU A 730 -2.49 6.02 -31.92
CA LEU A 730 -3.80 5.36 -31.87
C LEU A 730 -4.38 5.14 -33.27
N MET A 731 -4.46 3.88 -33.68
CA MET A 731 -5.00 3.45 -34.96
C MET A 731 -6.42 2.89 -34.79
N LEU A 732 -7.34 3.26 -35.69
CA LEU A 732 -8.68 2.70 -35.73
C LEU A 732 -9.37 2.89 -37.10
N PRO A 733 -10.37 2.06 -37.45
CA PRO A 733 -11.18 2.28 -38.66
C PRO A 733 -11.83 3.66 -38.66
N ARG A 734 -11.75 4.37 -39.79
CA ARG A 734 -12.30 5.73 -39.94
C ARG A 734 -13.79 5.78 -39.66
N GLN A 735 -14.54 4.84 -40.23
CA GLN A 735 -15.99 4.82 -40.05
C GLN A 735 -16.36 4.58 -38.58
N LEU A 736 -15.63 3.71 -37.88
CA LEU A 736 -15.86 3.46 -36.45
C LEU A 736 -15.58 4.69 -35.59
N PHE A 737 -14.52 5.45 -35.88
CA PHE A 737 -14.25 6.72 -35.18
C PHE A 737 -15.42 7.71 -35.35
N ILE A 738 -15.95 7.84 -36.58
CA ILE A 738 -17.08 8.72 -36.89
C ILE A 738 -18.35 8.24 -36.19
N ASP A 739 -18.65 6.94 -36.27
CA ASP A 739 -19.85 6.34 -35.67
C ASP A 739 -19.82 6.41 -34.13
N ALA A 740 -18.63 6.34 -33.53
CA ALA A 740 -18.44 6.55 -32.10
C ALA A 740 -18.60 8.03 -31.69
N GLY A 741 -18.70 8.98 -32.64
CA GLY A 741 -18.80 10.41 -32.37
C GLY A 741 -17.46 11.11 -32.14
N GLY A 742 -16.34 10.49 -32.52
CA GLY A 742 -14.99 11.03 -32.39
C GLY A 742 -14.54 11.24 -30.94
N PHE A 743 -13.60 12.17 -30.74
CA PHE A 743 -13.15 12.60 -29.42
C PHE A 743 -14.20 13.51 -28.75
N ALA A 744 -14.45 13.29 -27.46
CA ALA A 744 -15.36 14.13 -26.68
C ALA A 744 -14.81 15.57 -26.59
N GLN A 745 -15.65 16.57 -26.86
CA GLN A 745 -15.27 17.99 -26.86
C GLN A 745 -15.53 18.70 -25.53
N GLU A 746 -15.82 17.93 -24.48
CA GLU A 746 -16.00 18.44 -23.12
C GLU A 746 -14.63 18.87 -22.56
N PRO A 747 -14.42 20.14 -22.18
CA PRO A 747 -13.11 20.60 -21.72
C PRO A 747 -12.54 19.81 -20.53
N ALA A 748 -13.41 19.34 -19.63
CA ALA A 748 -13.02 18.53 -18.47
C ALA A 748 -12.57 17.10 -18.83
N LEU A 749 -12.75 16.66 -20.08
CA LEU A 749 -12.27 15.36 -20.57
C LEU A 749 -11.12 15.52 -21.57
N ALA A 750 -10.68 16.73 -21.89
CA ALA A 750 -9.73 16.98 -22.98
C ALA A 750 -8.42 16.17 -22.81
N GLN A 751 -7.87 16.14 -21.59
CA GLN A 751 -6.67 15.38 -21.23
C GLN A 751 -6.79 13.86 -21.48
N TRP A 752 -8.00 13.30 -21.39
CA TRP A 752 -8.28 11.87 -21.49
C TRP A 752 -9.30 11.55 -22.57
N SER A 753 -9.39 12.39 -23.60
CA SER A 753 -10.35 12.24 -24.69
C SER A 753 -10.13 10.94 -25.49
N ASP A 754 -8.87 10.50 -25.56
CA ASP A 754 -8.44 9.22 -26.11
C ASP A 754 -8.87 8.02 -25.25
N VAL A 755 -8.69 8.13 -23.93
CA VAL A 755 -9.13 7.12 -22.96
C VAL A 755 -10.66 7.01 -23.00
N ASP A 756 -11.39 8.12 -22.95
CA ASP A 756 -12.84 8.14 -23.05
C ASP A 756 -13.35 7.47 -24.35
N LEU A 757 -12.69 7.73 -25.48
CA LEU A 757 -12.99 7.05 -26.74
C LEU A 757 -12.76 5.54 -26.63
N CYS A 758 -11.63 5.09 -26.09
CA CYS A 758 -11.34 3.67 -25.89
C CYS A 758 -12.40 2.98 -25.02
N LEU A 759 -12.85 3.64 -23.94
CA LEU A 759 -13.87 3.10 -23.04
C LEU A 759 -15.26 3.06 -23.69
N ARG A 760 -15.61 4.04 -24.52
CA ARG A 760 -16.85 4.01 -25.32
C ARG A 760 -16.84 2.90 -26.36
N LEU A 761 -15.71 2.69 -27.05
CA LEU A 761 -15.54 1.58 -27.99
C LEU A 761 -15.67 0.23 -27.27
N GLN A 762 -15.08 0.10 -26.08
CA GLN A 762 -15.20 -1.09 -25.24
C GLN A 762 -16.66 -1.35 -24.81
N GLN A 763 -17.39 -0.31 -24.38
CA GLN A 763 -18.82 -0.42 -24.07
C GLN A 763 -19.66 -0.84 -25.28
N ALA A 764 -19.26 -0.46 -26.49
CA ALA A 764 -19.89 -0.89 -27.74
C ALA A 764 -19.49 -2.32 -28.17
N GLY A 765 -18.64 -3.01 -27.39
CA GLY A 765 -18.23 -4.40 -27.62
C GLY A 765 -16.93 -4.57 -28.40
N TYR A 766 -16.21 -3.48 -28.69
CA TYR A 766 -14.92 -3.54 -29.40
C TYR A 766 -13.74 -3.74 -28.46
N LEU A 767 -12.67 -4.32 -29.00
CA LEU A 767 -11.41 -4.53 -28.27
C LEU A 767 -10.42 -3.39 -28.51
N ASN A 768 -9.72 -2.96 -27.46
CA ASN A 768 -8.55 -2.10 -27.56
C ASN A 768 -7.29 -2.97 -27.47
N VAL A 769 -6.44 -2.97 -28.50
CA VAL A 769 -5.26 -3.84 -28.63
C VAL A 769 -3.97 -3.04 -28.48
N TYR A 770 -3.13 -3.46 -27.56
CA TYR A 770 -1.73 -3.07 -27.50
C TYR A 770 -0.91 -4.01 -28.39
N ALA A 771 -0.28 -3.47 -29.43
CA ALA A 771 0.61 -4.19 -30.35
C ALA A 771 2.07 -4.00 -29.90
N ALA A 772 2.61 -4.95 -29.14
CA ALA A 772 3.94 -4.87 -28.52
C ALA A 772 5.07 -4.81 -29.55
N ARG A 773 4.83 -5.35 -30.75
CA ARG A 773 5.77 -5.35 -31.88
C ARG A 773 5.86 -4.01 -32.62
N ALA A 774 4.82 -3.18 -32.56
CA ALA A 774 4.84 -1.83 -33.13
C ALA A 774 5.58 -0.89 -32.17
N GLN A 775 6.86 -0.61 -32.43
CA GLN A 775 7.72 0.17 -31.54
C GLN A 775 8.10 1.51 -32.17
N LEU A 776 7.87 2.60 -31.43
CA LEU A 776 8.22 3.96 -31.83
C LEU A 776 8.97 4.68 -30.71
N LEU A 777 9.82 5.62 -31.07
CA LEU A 777 10.36 6.61 -30.13
C LEU A 777 9.35 7.74 -29.92
N ILE A 778 9.38 8.36 -28.75
CA ILE A 778 8.55 9.51 -28.41
C ILE A 778 9.36 10.55 -27.62
N ASP A 779 9.25 11.80 -28.04
CA ASP A 779 9.61 13.01 -27.30
C ASP A 779 8.29 13.66 -26.84
N PRO A 780 7.72 13.23 -25.70
CA PRO A 780 6.35 13.56 -25.33
C PRO A 780 6.21 15.05 -24.98
N PRO A 781 4.98 15.59 -25.04
CA PRO A 781 4.70 16.91 -24.49
C PRO A 781 4.96 16.94 -22.97
N ASP A 782 5.18 18.14 -22.43
CA ASP A 782 5.27 18.33 -20.98
C ASP A 782 3.94 17.91 -20.33
N ALA A 783 4.00 16.95 -19.41
CA ALA A 783 2.82 16.48 -18.70
C ALA A 783 2.39 17.52 -17.66
N LEU A 784 1.23 18.14 -17.86
CA LEU A 784 0.58 18.93 -16.82
C LEU A 784 -0.20 18.00 -15.88
N PRO A 785 -0.15 18.23 -14.55
CA PRO A 785 -1.01 17.50 -13.62
C PRO A 785 -2.48 17.74 -13.96
N ALA A 786 -3.28 16.68 -13.90
CA ALA A 786 -4.72 16.81 -14.05
C ALA A 786 -5.29 17.73 -12.97
N THR A 787 -6.26 18.55 -13.36
CA THR A 787 -7.02 19.35 -12.41
C THR A 787 -8.04 18.48 -11.68
N ALA A 788 -8.46 18.90 -10.49
CA ALA A 788 -9.51 18.19 -9.73
C ALA A 788 -10.82 18.06 -10.52
N LEU A 789 -11.14 19.04 -11.38
CA LEU A 789 -12.33 19.01 -12.23
C LEU A 789 -12.24 17.92 -13.31
N GLU A 790 -11.08 17.77 -13.94
CA GLU A 790 -10.86 16.73 -14.95
C GLU A 790 -10.96 15.34 -14.32
N GLU A 791 -10.32 15.13 -13.17
CA GLU A 791 -10.41 13.86 -12.45
C GLU A 791 -11.86 13.54 -12.09
N GLU A 792 -12.61 14.52 -11.58
CA GLU A 792 -14.02 14.35 -11.22
C GLU A 792 -14.90 14.00 -12.42
N ALA A 793 -14.65 14.57 -13.59
CA ALA A 793 -15.37 14.22 -14.80
C ALA A 793 -15.11 12.76 -15.20
N MET A 794 -13.85 12.31 -15.11
CA MET A 794 -13.47 10.92 -15.38
C MET A 794 -14.11 9.96 -14.37
N TYR A 795 -14.04 10.24 -13.07
CA TYR A 795 -14.68 9.42 -12.05
C TYR A 795 -16.21 9.38 -12.23
N ALA A 796 -16.85 10.53 -12.42
CA ALA A 796 -18.31 10.59 -12.61
C ALA A 796 -18.79 9.72 -13.79
N ARG A 797 -17.98 9.62 -14.84
CA ARG A 797 -18.34 8.88 -16.06
C ARG A 797 -17.93 7.41 -16.02
N TRP A 798 -16.77 7.09 -15.43
CA TRP A 798 -16.07 5.82 -15.63
C TRP A 798 -15.68 5.08 -14.34
N LEU A 799 -16.11 5.55 -13.16
CA LEU A 799 -15.74 4.95 -11.87
C LEU A 799 -15.94 3.42 -11.76
N PRO A 800 -17.02 2.79 -12.27
CA PRO A 800 -17.16 1.34 -12.20
C PRO A 800 -16.04 0.57 -12.90
N LEU A 801 -15.54 1.06 -14.03
CA LEU A 801 -14.39 0.48 -14.75
C LEU A 801 -13.07 0.78 -14.04
N MET A 802 -12.93 1.95 -13.40
CA MET A 802 -11.73 2.27 -12.60
C MET A 802 -11.64 1.42 -11.33
N ALA A 803 -12.77 1.08 -10.73
CA ALA A 803 -12.83 0.19 -9.59
C ALA A 803 -12.39 -1.24 -9.95
N ASN A 804 -12.80 -1.73 -11.13
CA ASN A 804 -12.59 -3.10 -11.57
C ASN A 804 -12.17 -3.15 -13.05
N ASP A 805 -10.97 -2.65 -13.35
CA ASP A 805 -10.41 -2.66 -14.70
C ASP A 805 -10.17 -4.12 -15.14
N PRO A 806 -10.78 -4.62 -16.24
CA PRO A 806 -10.54 -5.98 -16.73
C PRO A 806 -9.07 -6.29 -17.02
N ALA A 807 -8.23 -5.28 -17.30
CA ALA A 807 -6.80 -5.45 -17.55
C ALA A 807 -5.96 -5.53 -16.26
N TYR A 808 -6.57 -5.40 -15.08
CA TYR A 808 -5.92 -5.34 -13.77
C TYR A 808 -6.60 -6.22 -12.73
N ASN A 809 -5.87 -7.20 -12.19
CA ASN A 809 -6.44 -8.16 -11.24
C ASN A 809 -6.77 -7.48 -9.88
N PRO A 810 -7.93 -7.75 -9.27
CA PRO A 810 -8.34 -7.14 -7.99
C PRO A 810 -7.50 -7.56 -6.79
N GLY A 811 -6.63 -8.57 -6.93
CA GLY A 811 -5.62 -8.91 -5.94
C GLY A 811 -4.48 -7.89 -5.81
N PHE A 812 -4.38 -6.92 -6.72
CA PHE A 812 -3.40 -5.83 -6.67
C PHE A 812 -3.95 -4.54 -6.06
N SER A 813 -3.08 -3.77 -5.41
CA SER A 813 -3.43 -2.49 -4.78
C SER A 813 -3.72 -1.40 -5.82
N LEU A 814 -4.69 -0.52 -5.53
CA LEU A 814 -4.91 0.73 -6.27
C LEU A 814 -4.10 1.91 -5.73
N ASP A 815 -3.26 1.70 -4.72
CA ASP A 815 -2.49 2.80 -4.13
C ASP A 815 -1.54 3.43 -5.16
N PRO A 816 -1.32 4.75 -5.08
CA PRO A 816 -0.35 5.43 -5.94
C PRO A 816 1.04 4.76 -5.91
N GLY A 817 1.57 4.43 -7.09
CA GLY A 817 2.88 3.80 -7.24
C GLY A 817 2.95 2.30 -6.92
N ALA A 818 1.83 1.66 -6.56
CA ALA A 818 1.82 0.24 -6.20
C ALA A 818 2.21 -0.69 -7.37
N GLY A 819 1.97 -0.28 -8.62
CA GLY A 819 2.33 -1.08 -9.79
C GLY A 819 1.57 -2.40 -9.85
N PHE A 820 2.25 -3.52 -9.59
CA PHE A 820 1.65 -4.86 -9.43
C PHE A 820 1.90 -5.41 -8.01
N ALA A 821 1.96 -4.54 -7.00
CA ALA A 821 2.02 -4.94 -5.61
C ALA A 821 0.66 -5.47 -5.13
N LEU A 822 0.69 -6.47 -4.24
CA LEU A 822 -0.51 -7.07 -3.68
C LEU A 822 -1.28 -6.07 -2.82
N ALA A 823 -2.61 -6.11 -2.94
CA ALA A 823 -3.51 -5.36 -2.07
C ALA A 823 -3.47 -5.89 -0.64
N ASP A 824 -3.92 -5.07 0.33
CA ASP A 824 -4.13 -5.53 1.71
C ASP A 824 -5.02 -6.79 1.67
N PRO A 825 -4.56 -7.91 2.23
CA PRO A 825 -5.25 -9.17 2.07
C PRO A 825 -6.60 -9.20 2.82
N ARG A 826 -6.80 -8.32 3.81
CA ARG A 826 -8.09 -8.14 4.52
C ARG A 826 -9.11 -7.36 3.70
N ALA A 827 -8.67 -6.58 2.72
CA ALA A 827 -9.54 -5.80 1.82
C ALA A 827 -9.77 -6.50 0.47
N SER A 828 -8.83 -7.34 0.04
CA SER A 828 -8.82 -8.01 -1.27
C SER A 828 -9.40 -9.42 -1.28
N TRP A 829 -9.86 -9.94 -0.12
CA TRP A 829 -10.49 -11.26 -0.05
C TRP A 829 -11.82 -11.23 0.70
N ARG A 830 -12.89 -11.63 0.03
CA ARG A 830 -14.27 -11.54 0.53
C ARG A 830 -15.09 -12.76 0.14
N PRO A 831 -15.16 -13.79 1.01
CA PRO A 831 -15.78 -15.06 0.66
C PRO A 831 -17.31 -14.99 0.51
N LEU A 832 -17.97 -13.95 1.02
CA LEU A 832 -19.43 -13.78 0.90
C LEU A 832 -19.85 -12.89 -0.28
N GLN A 833 -18.92 -12.56 -1.19
CA GLN A 833 -19.11 -11.55 -2.24
C GLN A 833 -20.27 -11.83 -3.20
N SER A 834 -20.46 -13.10 -3.58
CA SER A 834 -21.40 -13.46 -4.65
C SER A 834 -22.88 -13.36 -4.25
N TRP A 835 -23.22 -13.31 -2.94
CA TRP A 835 -24.63 -13.20 -2.49
C TRP A 835 -24.90 -12.24 -1.33
N ARG A 836 -23.87 -11.69 -0.66
CA ARG A 836 -23.96 -10.61 0.34
C ARG A 836 -25.04 -10.81 1.43
N PRO A 837 -24.92 -11.84 2.29
CA PRO A 837 -25.90 -12.12 3.33
C PRO A 837 -25.88 -11.12 4.50
N LEU A 838 -24.83 -10.29 4.60
CA LEU A 838 -24.61 -9.34 5.70
C LEU A 838 -24.28 -7.95 5.13
N PRO A 839 -24.62 -6.86 5.85
CA PRO A 839 -24.21 -5.51 5.47
C PRO A 839 -22.70 -5.35 5.58
N ARG A 840 -22.13 -4.56 4.67
CA ARG A 840 -20.69 -4.32 4.57
C ARG A 840 -20.33 -2.96 5.12
N VAL A 841 -19.47 -2.97 6.13
CA VAL A 841 -19.01 -1.77 6.80
C VAL A 841 -17.54 -1.54 6.49
N LEU A 842 -17.24 -0.45 5.79
CA LEU A 842 -15.87 0.04 5.63
C LEU A 842 -15.61 1.08 6.71
N ALA A 843 -14.54 0.95 7.48
CA ALA A 843 -14.27 1.89 8.56
C ALA A 843 -12.85 2.48 8.51
N LEU A 844 -12.76 3.80 8.69
CA LEU A 844 -11.53 4.58 8.74
C LEU A 844 -11.35 5.10 10.17
N PRO A 845 -10.63 4.37 11.03
CA PRO A 845 -10.32 4.86 12.36
C PRO A 845 -9.33 6.05 12.29
N ALA A 846 -9.40 6.93 13.27
CA ALA A 846 -8.52 8.09 13.38
C ALA A 846 -7.09 7.70 13.81
N ASP A 847 -6.98 6.63 14.58
CA ASP A 847 -5.76 6.02 15.08
C ASP A 847 -6.02 4.51 15.32
N ILE A 848 -4.94 3.74 15.50
CA ILE A 848 -5.04 2.33 15.88
C ILE A 848 -4.88 2.13 17.40
N GLU A 849 -4.86 3.22 18.15
CA GLU A 849 -4.67 3.27 19.60
C GLU A 849 -6.00 3.66 20.28
N GLY A 850 -5.97 4.20 21.50
CA GLY A 850 -7.14 4.38 22.37
C GLY A 850 -8.44 4.79 21.66
N CYS A 851 -8.47 5.95 21.00
CA CYS A 851 -9.70 6.53 20.45
C CYS A 851 -10.27 5.70 19.28
N GLY A 852 -9.45 5.38 18.27
CA GLY A 852 -9.93 4.56 17.14
C GLY A 852 -10.19 3.12 17.53
N HIS A 853 -9.45 2.62 18.52
CA HIS A 853 -9.62 1.29 19.04
C HIS A 853 -11.00 1.06 19.67
N TYR A 854 -11.40 1.88 20.65
CA TYR A 854 -12.68 1.71 21.34
C TYR A 854 -13.89 2.15 20.53
N ARG A 855 -13.73 3.13 19.64
CA ARG A 855 -14.85 3.69 18.88
C ARG A 855 -15.15 3.01 17.57
N VAL A 856 -14.15 2.43 16.92
CA VAL A 856 -14.29 1.92 15.55
C VAL A 856 -13.84 0.48 15.45
N ILE A 857 -12.62 0.17 15.86
CA ILE A 857 -12.03 -1.16 15.65
C ILE A 857 -12.79 -2.22 16.45
N GLN A 858 -13.00 -2.00 17.74
CA GLN A 858 -13.66 -2.98 18.61
C GLN A 858 -15.16 -3.15 18.33
N PRO A 859 -15.96 -2.09 18.14
CA PRO A 859 -17.35 -2.24 17.70
C PRO A 859 -17.49 -2.97 16.37
N LEU A 860 -16.64 -2.67 15.38
CA LEU A 860 -16.66 -3.39 14.10
C LEU A 860 -16.29 -4.87 14.27
N ARG A 861 -15.27 -5.16 15.08
CA ARG A 861 -14.88 -6.53 15.42
C ARG A 861 -16.02 -7.30 16.08
N ALA A 862 -16.68 -6.72 17.07
CA ALA A 862 -17.80 -7.35 17.77
C ALA A 862 -18.98 -7.62 16.83
N LEU A 863 -19.30 -6.70 15.91
CA LEU A 863 -20.34 -6.91 14.89
C LEU A 863 -19.99 -8.07 13.95
N ARG A 864 -18.71 -8.20 13.56
CA ARG A 864 -18.22 -9.31 12.72
C ARG A 864 -18.29 -10.66 13.45
N GLU A 865 -17.83 -10.70 14.70
CA GLU A 865 -17.86 -11.91 15.54
C GLU A 865 -19.29 -12.36 15.84
N ALA A 866 -20.24 -11.42 15.97
CA ALA A 866 -21.67 -11.71 16.15
C ALA A 866 -22.42 -12.03 14.85
N GLY A 867 -21.78 -11.91 13.68
CA GLY A 867 -22.41 -12.11 12.37
C GLY A 867 -23.50 -11.10 12.04
N LEU A 868 -23.32 -9.85 12.48
CA LEU A 868 -24.24 -8.74 12.23
C LEU A 868 -23.78 -7.85 11.06
N ALA A 869 -22.49 -7.90 10.71
CA ALA A 869 -21.92 -7.19 9.57
C ALA A 869 -20.60 -7.84 9.09
N GLU A 870 -20.25 -7.66 7.82
CA GLU A 870 -18.87 -7.78 7.34
C GLU A 870 -18.13 -6.46 7.52
N GLY A 871 -16.80 -6.50 7.67
CA GLY A 871 -16.05 -5.27 7.92
C GLY A 871 -14.61 -5.27 7.47
N VAL A 872 -14.18 -4.14 6.90
CA VAL A 872 -12.79 -3.85 6.49
C VAL A 872 -12.34 -2.55 7.13
N LEU A 873 -11.11 -2.53 7.65
CA LEU A 873 -10.46 -1.35 8.20
C LEU A 873 -9.48 -0.77 7.18
N PHE A 874 -9.52 0.54 6.99
CA PHE A 874 -8.57 1.27 6.15
C PHE A 874 -7.82 2.30 6.98
N ASN A 875 -6.50 2.15 7.06
CA ASN A 875 -5.62 3.07 7.77
C ASN A 875 -5.05 4.09 6.79
N GLY A 876 -5.71 5.23 6.61
CA GLY A 876 -5.16 6.32 5.79
C GLY A 876 -6.21 7.03 4.93
N TYR A 877 -5.77 7.48 3.76
CA TYR A 877 -6.61 8.12 2.76
C TYR A 877 -7.23 7.06 1.87
N LEU A 878 -8.56 7.10 1.71
CA LEU A 878 -9.29 6.16 0.84
C LEU A 878 -9.65 6.86 -0.46
N GLU A 879 -9.03 6.41 -1.56
CA GLU A 879 -9.35 6.89 -2.89
C GLU A 879 -10.73 6.43 -3.36
N ILE A 880 -11.35 7.21 -4.25
CA ILE A 880 -12.73 6.95 -4.68
C ILE A 880 -12.86 5.65 -5.50
N ALA A 881 -11.83 5.31 -6.29
CA ALA A 881 -11.77 4.05 -7.05
C ALA A 881 -11.69 2.84 -6.11
N GLU A 882 -10.89 2.92 -5.05
CA GLU A 882 -10.82 1.87 -4.03
C GLU A 882 -12.14 1.76 -3.27
N LEU A 883 -12.78 2.87 -2.88
CA LEU A 883 -14.11 2.83 -2.27
C LEU A 883 -15.15 2.15 -3.18
N ALA A 884 -15.14 2.46 -4.48
CA ALA A 884 -16.03 1.84 -5.45
C ALA A 884 -15.74 0.35 -5.66
N ARG A 885 -14.46 -0.07 -5.63
CA ARG A 885 -14.06 -1.49 -5.64
C ARG A 885 -14.52 -2.21 -4.39
N GLN A 886 -14.48 -1.54 -3.24
CA GLN A 886 -14.97 -2.08 -1.98
C GLN A 886 -16.50 -2.21 -1.98
N ASP A 887 -17.22 -1.36 -2.70
CA ASP A 887 -18.69 -1.31 -2.77
C ASP A 887 -19.38 -1.59 -1.41
N PRO A 888 -19.05 -0.80 -0.36
CA PRO A 888 -19.63 -0.99 0.97
C PRO A 888 -21.06 -0.46 1.04
N ASP A 889 -21.84 -1.02 1.97
CA ASP A 889 -23.16 -0.50 2.30
C ASP A 889 -23.05 0.71 3.24
N VAL A 890 -22.04 0.70 4.11
CA VAL A 890 -21.78 1.76 5.10
C VAL A 890 -20.30 2.14 5.13
N VAL A 891 -20.00 3.44 5.25
CA VAL A 891 -18.65 3.97 5.50
C VAL A 891 -18.62 4.71 6.83
N ILE A 892 -17.76 4.29 7.75
CA ILE A 892 -17.52 4.95 9.03
C ILE A 892 -16.26 5.82 8.93
N LEU A 893 -16.41 7.11 9.19
CA LEU A 893 -15.39 8.13 9.06
C LEU A 893 -15.11 8.76 10.42
N GLN A 894 -14.04 8.31 11.11
CA GLN A 894 -13.70 8.88 12.40
C GLN A 894 -12.81 10.11 12.26
N ARG A 895 -13.18 11.22 12.91
CA ARG A 895 -12.33 12.42 13.08
C ARG A 895 -11.68 12.90 11.77
N GLN A 896 -12.42 12.93 10.67
CA GLN A 896 -11.89 13.40 9.39
C GLN A 896 -11.73 14.93 9.43
N VAL A 897 -10.48 15.39 9.54
CA VAL A 897 -10.11 16.80 9.65
C VAL A 897 -9.02 17.16 8.62
N GLY A 898 -9.12 18.34 8.00
CA GLY A 898 -8.19 18.82 6.97
C GLY A 898 -8.79 18.79 5.55
N GLU A 899 -8.27 19.63 4.65
CA GLU A 899 -8.86 19.84 3.31
C GLU A 899 -8.86 18.56 2.46
N ALA A 900 -7.74 17.81 2.39
CA ALA A 900 -7.68 16.59 1.60
C ALA A 900 -8.76 15.57 2.03
N ARG A 901 -8.96 15.37 3.34
CA ARG A 901 -10.00 14.46 3.86
C ARG A 901 -11.41 14.97 3.55
N LEU A 902 -11.64 16.29 3.62
CA LEU A 902 -12.92 16.89 3.24
C LEU A 902 -13.18 16.77 1.73
N ASP A 903 -12.16 16.87 0.89
CA ASP A 903 -12.29 16.65 -0.55
C ASP A 903 -12.61 15.19 -0.87
N ALA A 904 -11.98 14.25 -0.17
CA ALA A 904 -12.35 12.84 -0.24
C ALA A 904 -13.81 12.64 0.15
N MET A 905 -14.25 13.19 1.28
CA MET A 905 -15.65 13.12 1.72
C MET A 905 -16.63 13.72 0.71
N ARG A 906 -16.25 14.84 0.07
CA ARG A 906 -17.05 15.45 -1.00
C ARG A 906 -17.18 14.51 -2.21
N ARG A 907 -16.08 13.91 -2.66
CA ARG A 907 -16.09 12.90 -3.74
C ARG A 907 -16.94 11.68 -3.34
N MET A 908 -16.80 11.18 -2.12
CA MET A 908 -17.61 10.07 -1.59
C MET A 908 -19.11 10.41 -1.56
N LYS A 909 -19.47 11.63 -1.14
CA LYS A 909 -20.87 12.09 -1.16
C LYS A 909 -21.43 12.12 -2.59
N ALA A 910 -20.64 12.60 -3.54
CA ALA A 910 -21.07 12.77 -4.93
C ALA A 910 -21.15 11.44 -5.70
N LEU A 911 -20.25 10.50 -5.43
CA LEU A 911 -20.01 9.35 -6.30
C LEU A 911 -20.29 7.98 -5.66
N SER A 912 -20.39 7.89 -4.32
CA SER A 912 -20.69 6.64 -3.64
C SER A 912 -22.11 6.61 -3.10
N ARG A 913 -22.77 5.45 -3.21
CA ARG A 913 -24.10 5.17 -2.66
C ARG A 913 -24.09 4.73 -1.19
N ALA A 914 -22.92 4.45 -0.61
CA ALA A 914 -22.81 3.94 0.76
C ALA A 914 -23.41 4.92 1.76
N PHE A 915 -23.99 4.44 2.85
CA PHE A 915 -24.43 5.26 3.97
C PHE A 915 -23.21 5.75 4.76
N LYS A 916 -23.02 7.07 4.91
CA LYS A 916 -21.84 7.66 5.55
C LYS A 916 -22.14 8.03 6.98
N VAL A 917 -21.29 7.58 7.89
CA VAL A 917 -21.36 7.89 9.32
C VAL A 917 -20.10 8.64 9.72
N TYR A 918 -20.27 9.84 10.27
CA TYR A 918 -19.16 10.55 10.93
C TYR A 918 -19.09 10.13 12.40
N GLU A 919 -17.92 9.72 12.87
CA GLU A 919 -17.69 9.25 14.24
C GLU A 919 -16.83 10.27 15.00
N LEU A 920 -17.24 10.62 16.22
CA LEU A 920 -16.49 11.49 17.12
C LEU A 920 -16.56 11.09 18.61
N ASP A 921 -15.39 10.90 19.22
CA ASP A 921 -15.28 10.56 20.65
C ASP A 921 -15.15 11.77 21.60
N ASP A 922 -14.52 12.86 21.14
CA ASP A 922 -14.11 13.98 21.99
C ASP A 922 -14.53 15.33 21.40
N TYR A 923 -14.71 16.32 22.28
CA TYR A 923 -15.03 17.70 21.87
C TYR A 923 -13.78 18.41 21.33
N LEU A 924 -13.57 18.35 20.02
CA LEU A 924 -12.39 18.97 19.38
C LEU A 924 -12.35 20.51 19.42
N PRO A 925 -13.48 21.25 19.34
CA PRO A 925 -13.42 22.70 19.39
C PRO A 925 -12.91 23.21 20.74
N ASN A 926 -12.14 24.30 20.74
CA ASN A 926 -11.72 25.00 21.96
C ASN A 926 -11.06 24.09 23.02
N LEU A 927 -10.10 23.26 22.61
CA LEU A 927 -9.35 22.40 23.53
C LEU A 927 -8.74 23.20 24.71
N PRO A 928 -8.70 22.62 25.93
CA PRO A 928 -8.10 23.26 27.10
C PRO A 928 -6.67 23.74 26.83
N LEU A 929 -6.25 24.82 27.50
CA LEU A 929 -4.93 25.45 27.28
C LEU A 929 -3.75 24.48 27.44
N LYS A 930 -3.88 23.51 28.35
CA LYS A 930 -2.84 22.53 28.68
C LYS A 930 -3.00 21.19 27.93
N ASN A 931 -3.92 21.10 26.97
CA ASN A 931 -4.09 19.90 26.17
C ASN A 931 -2.97 19.82 25.12
N ALA A 932 -2.23 18.71 25.11
CA ALA A 932 -1.10 18.49 24.21
C ALA A 932 -1.45 18.64 22.71
N HIS A 933 -2.69 18.35 22.31
CA HIS A 933 -3.12 18.42 20.91
C HIS A 933 -3.57 19.82 20.47
N ARG A 934 -3.71 20.78 21.39
CA ARG A 934 -4.22 22.12 21.07
C ARG A 934 -3.37 22.85 20.04
N ALA A 935 -2.05 22.76 20.13
CA ALA A 935 -1.14 23.46 19.22
C ALA A 935 -1.23 22.93 17.77
N GLN A 936 -1.63 21.67 17.61
CA GLN A 936 -1.73 20.97 16.32
C GLN A 936 -3.14 21.07 15.71
N MET A 937 -4.14 21.51 16.49
CA MET A 937 -5.52 21.63 16.00
C MET A 937 -5.71 22.89 15.16
N PRO A 938 -6.34 22.78 13.96
CA PRO A 938 -6.67 23.94 13.14
C PRO A 938 -7.53 24.95 13.93
N LYS A 939 -7.21 26.24 13.81
CA LYS A 939 -7.96 27.32 14.49
C LYS A 939 -9.44 27.36 14.08
N ASP A 940 -9.79 26.77 12.95
CA ASP A 940 -11.14 26.70 12.37
C ASP A 940 -11.76 25.29 12.47
N ILE A 941 -11.31 24.44 13.40
CA ILE A 941 -11.77 23.06 13.57
C ILE A 941 -13.30 22.90 13.57
N LEU A 942 -14.06 23.81 14.19
CA LEU A 942 -15.51 23.77 14.19
C LEU A 942 -16.11 23.95 12.78
N LYS A 943 -15.48 24.80 11.95
CA LYS A 943 -15.88 25.01 10.55
C LYS A 943 -15.58 23.75 9.72
N THR A 944 -14.43 23.13 9.95
CA THR A 944 -14.01 21.87 9.30
C THR A 944 -14.96 20.73 9.65
N VAL A 945 -15.26 20.53 10.93
CA VAL A 945 -16.24 19.53 11.39
C VAL A 945 -17.61 19.82 10.79
N ARG A 946 -18.09 21.07 10.81
CA ARG A 946 -19.38 21.43 10.19
C ARG A 946 -19.44 21.10 8.69
N ARG A 947 -18.36 21.34 7.93
CA ARG A 947 -18.28 20.97 6.51
C ARG A 947 -18.38 19.45 6.34
N GLY A 948 -17.62 18.69 7.13
CA GLY A 948 -17.64 17.23 7.10
C GLY A 948 -19.01 16.67 7.47
N LEU A 949 -19.65 17.19 8.51
CA LEU A 949 -21.00 16.80 8.93
C LEU A 949 -22.04 17.07 7.82
N GLY A 950 -21.88 18.14 7.04
CA GLY A 950 -22.74 18.41 5.87
C GLY A 950 -22.57 17.42 4.71
N MET A 951 -21.65 16.46 4.81
CA MET A 951 -21.33 15.47 3.77
C MET A 951 -21.65 14.03 4.15
N VAL A 952 -22.16 13.78 5.37
CA VAL A 952 -22.52 12.46 5.85
C VAL A 952 -24.03 12.34 6.06
N ASP A 953 -24.51 11.10 6.23
CA ASP A 953 -25.92 10.80 6.45
C ASP A 953 -26.26 10.74 7.95
N ARG A 954 -25.26 10.45 8.79
CA ARG A 954 -25.42 10.34 10.26
C ARG A 954 -24.19 10.80 11.02
N PHE A 955 -24.41 11.40 12.19
CA PHE A 955 -23.37 11.77 13.11
C PHE A 955 -23.48 10.95 14.40
N VAL A 956 -22.45 10.18 14.73
CA VAL A 956 -22.40 9.33 15.93
C VAL A 956 -21.38 9.88 16.91
N VAL A 957 -21.80 10.04 18.16
CA VAL A 957 -20.96 10.55 19.26
C VAL A 957 -20.96 9.61 20.46
N SER A 958 -19.96 9.72 21.31
CA SER A 958 -19.78 8.83 22.47
C SER A 958 -20.61 9.21 23.70
N THR A 959 -21.16 10.43 23.79
CA THR A 959 -21.90 10.89 24.97
C THR A 959 -23.10 11.78 24.63
N PRO A 960 -24.13 11.84 25.51
CA PRO A 960 -25.22 12.81 25.37
C PRO A 960 -24.74 14.26 25.41
N ALA A 961 -23.72 14.56 26.21
CA ALA A 961 -23.14 15.91 26.30
C ALA A 961 -22.52 16.37 24.97
N LEU A 962 -21.85 15.47 24.23
CA LEU A 962 -21.41 15.75 22.87
C LEU A 962 -22.57 16.00 21.92
N ALA A 963 -23.61 15.17 21.99
CA ALA A 963 -24.79 15.35 21.13
C ALA A 963 -25.44 16.72 21.35
N GLU A 964 -25.52 17.18 22.60
CA GLU A 964 -25.98 18.53 22.95
C GLU A 964 -25.03 19.63 22.45
N ALA A 965 -23.72 19.46 22.61
CA ALA A 965 -22.72 20.45 22.19
C ALA A 965 -22.71 20.67 20.66
N PHE A 966 -23.05 19.63 19.89
CA PHE A 966 -23.17 19.69 18.44
C PHE A 966 -24.62 19.79 17.95
N ALA A 967 -25.59 20.02 18.86
CA ALA A 967 -26.99 20.16 18.49
C ALA A 967 -27.18 21.25 17.43
N GLY A 968 -27.93 20.93 16.38
CA GLY A 968 -28.19 21.82 15.25
C GLY A 968 -27.10 21.84 14.17
N LEU A 969 -26.03 21.06 14.31
CA LEU A 969 -25.00 20.90 13.25
C LEU A 969 -25.26 19.72 12.31
N HIS A 970 -26.11 18.77 12.73
CA HIS A 970 -26.56 17.64 11.91
C HIS A 970 -27.99 17.25 12.32
N SER A 971 -28.79 16.71 11.39
CA SER A 971 -30.19 16.36 11.62
C SER A 971 -30.39 14.99 12.29
N ASP A 972 -29.45 14.06 12.10
CA ASP A 972 -29.44 12.74 12.75
C ASP A 972 -28.18 12.60 13.59
N ILE A 973 -28.29 12.90 14.89
CA ILE A 973 -27.21 12.72 15.88
C ILE A 973 -27.58 11.55 16.78
N ARG A 974 -26.73 10.52 16.84
CA ARG A 974 -26.95 9.31 17.64
C ARG A 974 -25.86 9.18 18.70
N VAL A 975 -26.26 8.79 19.90
CA VAL A 975 -25.33 8.51 21.00
C VAL A 975 -25.10 7.00 21.03
N ALA A 976 -23.85 6.60 20.78
CA ALA A 976 -23.39 5.24 21.01
C ALA A 976 -22.28 5.32 22.05
N GLU A 977 -22.55 4.95 23.28
CA GLU A 977 -21.58 5.08 24.37
C GLU A 977 -20.44 4.07 24.26
N ASN A 978 -19.26 4.41 24.79
CA ASN A 978 -18.12 3.51 24.84
C ASN A 978 -18.44 2.26 25.68
N ARG A 979 -17.97 1.11 25.20
CA ARG A 979 -18.15 -0.20 25.81
C ARG A 979 -16.84 -0.97 25.78
N LEU A 980 -16.63 -1.85 26.75
CA LEU A 980 -15.41 -2.64 26.83
C LEU A 980 -15.55 -3.94 26.01
N PRO A 981 -14.55 -4.30 25.18
CA PRO A 981 -14.56 -5.57 24.46
C PRO A 981 -14.40 -6.75 25.44
N PRO A 982 -15.32 -7.74 25.46
CA PRO A 982 -15.28 -8.85 26.40
C PRO A 982 -13.94 -9.60 26.43
N HIS A 983 -13.38 -9.91 25.25
CA HIS A 983 -12.16 -10.71 25.11
C HIS A 983 -10.90 -10.08 25.74
N TRP A 984 -10.92 -8.78 26.06
CA TRP A 984 -9.81 -8.10 26.75
C TRP A 984 -10.02 -7.96 28.26
N TRP A 985 -11.27 -7.74 28.66
CA TRP A 985 -11.57 -7.25 30.00
C TRP A 985 -12.21 -8.32 30.90
N GLU A 986 -12.87 -9.33 30.34
CA GLU A 986 -13.52 -10.37 31.14
C GLU A 986 -12.53 -11.35 31.76
N SER A 987 -11.48 -11.73 31.04
CA SER A 987 -10.49 -12.73 31.47
C SER A 987 -9.41 -12.18 32.40
N LEU A 988 -9.46 -10.89 32.77
CA LEU A 988 -8.47 -10.30 33.66
C LEU A 988 -8.46 -11.01 35.03
N PRO A 989 -7.27 -11.33 35.56
CA PRO A 989 -7.14 -12.06 36.81
C PRO A 989 -7.83 -11.29 37.94
N GLU A 990 -8.38 -12.04 38.89
CA GLU A 990 -8.85 -11.41 40.13
C GLU A 990 -7.67 -10.80 40.87
N ARG A 991 -7.91 -9.62 41.43
CA ARG A 991 -6.90 -8.90 42.20
C ARG A 991 -6.50 -9.72 43.44
N PRO A 992 -5.20 -10.05 43.61
CA PRO A 992 -4.74 -10.77 44.79
C PRO A 992 -4.86 -9.90 46.05
N VAL A 993 -4.99 -10.56 47.20
CA VAL A 993 -5.03 -9.85 48.49
C VAL A 993 -3.60 -9.51 48.90
N ARG A 994 -3.25 -8.22 48.93
CA ARG A 994 -1.96 -7.79 49.49
C ARG A 994 -2.01 -7.89 51.03
N HIS A 995 -1.02 -8.57 51.59
CA HIS A 995 -0.81 -8.64 53.03
C HIS A 995 0.45 -7.85 53.41
N GLY A 996 0.26 -6.64 53.96
CA GLY A 996 1.35 -5.74 54.37
C GLY A 996 1.81 -4.75 53.29
N GLY A 997 2.51 -3.68 53.70
CA GLY A 997 2.91 -2.55 52.85
C GLY A 997 1.96 -1.35 52.95
N LYS A 998 2.33 -0.21 52.33
CA LYS A 998 1.40 0.93 52.21
C LYS A 998 0.38 0.64 51.10
N PRO A 999 -0.86 1.15 51.21
CA PRO A 999 -1.85 1.02 50.14
C PRO A 999 -1.37 1.69 48.85
N ARG A 1000 -1.62 1.06 47.71
CA ARG A 1000 -1.24 1.55 46.37
C ARG A 1000 -2.34 2.39 45.80
N VAL A 1001 -2.09 3.70 45.66
CA VAL A 1001 -3.05 4.64 45.07
C VAL A 1001 -2.49 5.10 43.74
N GLY A 1002 -3.31 5.07 42.68
CA GLY A 1002 -2.76 5.29 41.35
C GLY A 1002 -3.67 5.91 40.32
N TRP A 1003 -3.04 6.28 39.22
CA TRP A 1003 -3.65 6.90 38.05
C TRP A 1003 -3.04 6.34 36.76
N ALA A 1004 -3.85 6.20 35.72
CA ALA A 1004 -3.44 5.81 34.38
C ALA A 1004 -4.04 6.75 33.33
N GLY A 1005 -3.25 7.11 32.32
CA GLY A 1005 -3.69 7.93 31.19
C GLY A 1005 -2.53 8.50 30.35
N GLY A 1006 -2.88 9.15 29.24
CA GLY A 1006 -1.91 9.70 28.27
C GLY A 1006 -1.58 11.20 28.46
N ALA A 1007 -0.66 11.70 27.64
CA ALA A 1007 -0.12 13.07 27.70
C ALA A 1007 -1.16 14.21 27.53
N SER A 1008 -2.37 13.90 27.05
CA SER A 1008 -3.48 14.86 26.92
C SER A 1008 -4.11 15.27 28.27
N HIS A 1009 -3.69 14.66 29.39
CA HIS A 1009 -4.27 14.83 30.73
C HIS A 1009 -3.41 15.65 31.71
N THR A 1010 -2.39 16.38 31.25
CA THR A 1010 -1.50 17.16 32.15
C THR A 1010 -2.27 18.09 33.09
N GLY A 1011 -3.24 18.86 32.58
CA GLY A 1011 -4.06 19.75 33.41
C GLY A 1011 -4.92 19.01 34.44
N ASP A 1012 -5.44 17.83 34.08
CA ASP A 1012 -6.25 16.99 34.96
C ASP A 1012 -5.42 16.47 36.15
N LEU A 1013 -4.15 16.11 35.92
CA LEU A 1013 -3.26 15.59 36.96
C LEU A 1013 -2.69 16.66 37.90
N GLU A 1014 -2.54 17.90 37.43
CA GLU A 1014 -2.14 19.01 38.28
C GLU A 1014 -3.15 19.30 39.40
N LEU A 1015 -4.43 18.96 39.21
CA LEU A 1015 -5.48 19.11 40.24
C LEU A 1015 -5.18 18.33 41.53
N ILE A 1016 -4.52 17.18 41.40
CA ILE A 1016 -4.18 16.30 42.53
C ILE A 1016 -2.71 16.38 42.91
N ALA A 1017 -1.93 17.28 42.31
CA ALA A 1017 -0.49 17.38 42.57
C ALA A 1017 -0.17 17.61 44.05
N ASP A 1018 -0.89 18.51 44.72
CA ASP A 1018 -0.69 18.77 46.15
C ASP A 1018 -1.25 17.64 47.03
N VAL A 1019 -2.30 16.94 46.56
CA VAL A 1019 -2.83 15.74 47.22
C VAL A 1019 -1.79 14.62 47.23
N VAL A 1020 -1.09 14.44 46.11
CA VAL A 1020 0.00 13.47 45.96
C VAL A 1020 1.15 13.76 46.92
N LYS A 1021 1.56 15.03 47.03
CA LYS A 1021 2.63 15.46 47.95
C LYS A 1021 2.27 15.21 49.41
N GLU A 1022 1.05 15.57 49.82
CA GLU A 1022 0.58 15.40 51.20
C GLU A 1022 0.55 13.93 51.62
N LEU A 1023 0.01 13.06 50.76
CA LEU A 1023 -0.17 11.64 51.10
C LEU A 1023 1.02 10.75 50.74
N ALA A 1024 2.14 11.30 50.25
CA ALA A 1024 3.33 10.51 49.91
C ALA A 1024 3.88 9.68 51.09
N GLY A 1025 3.60 10.11 52.32
CA GLY A 1025 3.91 9.37 53.55
C GLY A 1025 2.93 8.23 53.87
N GLU A 1026 1.71 8.27 53.36
CA GLU A 1026 0.59 7.38 53.72
C GLU A 1026 0.36 6.27 52.68
N VAL A 1027 0.69 6.51 51.40
CA VAL A 1027 0.42 5.58 50.28
C VAL A 1027 1.62 5.37 49.36
N GLU A 1028 1.58 4.32 48.55
CA GLU A 1028 2.46 4.09 47.40
C GLU A 1028 1.81 4.65 46.14
N TRP A 1029 2.35 5.74 45.59
CA TRP A 1029 1.83 6.33 44.35
C TRP A 1029 2.26 5.56 43.12
N VAL A 1030 1.29 5.08 42.34
CA VAL A 1030 1.53 4.27 41.13
C VAL A 1030 0.93 5.00 39.92
N PHE A 1031 1.77 5.31 38.94
CA PHE A 1031 1.35 6.03 37.73
C PHE A 1031 1.58 5.19 36.48
N MET A 1032 0.68 5.29 35.51
CA MET A 1032 0.84 4.68 34.19
C MET A 1032 0.65 5.69 33.06
N GLY A 1033 1.52 5.64 32.06
CA GLY A 1033 1.48 6.46 30.85
C GLY A 1033 2.21 7.79 31.01
N MET A 1034 1.74 8.67 31.92
CA MET A 1034 2.41 9.94 32.22
C MET A 1034 2.28 10.35 33.70
N TYR A 1035 3.09 11.31 34.13
CA TYR A 1035 2.94 12.04 35.39
C TYR A 1035 3.53 13.47 35.26
N PRO A 1036 3.07 14.47 36.04
CA PRO A 1036 3.71 15.78 36.07
C PRO A 1036 5.07 15.66 36.74
N PHE A 1037 6.14 16.19 36.11
CA PHE A 1037 7.52 16.03 36.60
C PHE A 1037 7.70 16.45 38.08
N ALA A 1038 6.98 17.47 38.53
CA ALA A 1038 6.97 17.92 39.93
C ALA A 1038 6.59 16.83 40.95
N LEU A 1039 5.97 15.73 40.51
CA LEU A 1039 5.58 14.60 41.35
C LEU A 1039 6.61 13.47 41.36
N ARG A 1040 7.68 13.53 40.56
CA ARG A 1040 8.65 12.44 40.39
C ARG A 1040 9.16 11.84 41.70
N GLN A 1041 9.48 12.70 42.67
CA GLN A 1041 10.03 12.32 43.97
C GLN A 1041 9.01 11.62 44.88
N HIS A 1042 7.71 11.73 44.58
CA HIS A 1042 6.62 11.14 45.34
C HIS A 1042 6.07 9.85 44.70
N ILE A 1043 6.50 9.52 43.47
CA ILE A 1043 6.04 8.34 42.74
C ILE A 1043 6.83 7.11 43.18
N HIS A 1044 6.10 6.10 43.66
CA HIS A 1044 6.66 4.82 44.05
C HIS A 1044 6.93 3.93 42.83
N GLN A 1045 5.97 3.87 41.89
CA GLN A 1045 6.10 3.10 40.65
C GLN A 1045 5.55 3.89 39.46
N PHE A 1046 6.29 3.85 38.35
CA PHE A 1046 5.84 4.37 37.07
C PHE A 1046 5.89 3.26 36.02
N GLN A 1047 4.76 3.05 35.33
CA GLN A 1047 4.62 2.17 34.19
C GLN A 1047 4.52 3.03 32.92
N PRO A 1048 5.48 2.98 32.00
CA PRO A 1048 5.35 3.66 30.72
C PRO A 1048 4.11 3.18 29.92
N GLY A 1049 3.68 3.99 28.95
CA GLY A 1049 2.65 3.55 28.00
C GLY A 1049 3.06 2.24 27.31
N VAL A 1050 2.10 1.34 27.13
CA VAL A 1050 2.30 0.04 26.47
C VAL A 1050 1.51 0.01 25.16
N GLN A 1051 1.87 -0.91 24.27
CA GLN A 1051 1.06 -1.22 23.08
C GLN A 1051 -0.37 -1.56 23.50
N ILE A 1052 -1.35 -1.15 22.69
CA ILE A 1052 -2.77 -1.19 23.07
C ILE A 1052 -3.25 -2.60 23.42
N ASP A 1053 -2.74 -3.64 22.76
CA ASP A 1053 -3.11 -5.04 23.04
C ASP A 1053 -2.64 -5.53 24.42
N HIS A 1054 -1.60 -4.92 24.98
CA HIS A 1054 -1.09 -5.24 26.32
C HIS A 1054 -1.69 -4.34 27.41
N TYR A 1055 -2.44 -3.31 27.02
CA TYR A 1055 -2.93 -2.29 27.93
C TYR A 1055 -3.83 -2.84 29.06
N PRO A 1056 -4.83 -3.71 28.81
CA PRO A 1056 -5.68 -4.24 29.88
C PRO A 1056 -4.88 -5.01 30.94
N ALA A 1057 -3.92 -5.84 30.51
CA ALA A 1057 -3.06 -6.61 31.40
C ALA A 1057 -2.10 -5.71 32.18
N ALA A 1058 -1.49 -4.72 31.52
CA ALA A 1058 -0.61 -3.76 32.18
C ALA A 1058 -1.36 -2.92 33.23
N LEU A 1059 -2.59 -2.50 32.93
CA LEU A 1059 -3.45 -1.76 33.86
C LEU A 1059 -3.83 -2.61 35.08
N ALA A 1060 -4.19 -3.88 34.86
CA ALA A 1060 -4.48 -4.84 35.93
C ALA A 1060 -3.22 -5.17 36.78
N ALA A 1061 -2.04 -5.16 36.17
CA ALA A 1061 -0.77 -5.43 36.85
C ALA A 1061 -0.30 -4.27 37.76
N LEU A 1062 -0.91 -3.09 37.68
CA LEU A 1062 -0.62 -2.00 38.62
C LEU A 1062 -1.00 -2.35 40.06
N ASP A 1063 -1.94 -3.28 40.25
CA ASP A 1063 -2.42 -3.77 41.55
C ASP A 1063 -2.80 -2.63 42.51
N LEU A 1064 -3.71 -1.75 42.06
CA LEU A 1064 -4.12 -0.57 42.81
C LEU A 1064 -5.12 -0.91 43.92
N ASP A 1065 -4.85 -0.43 45.13
CA ASP A 1065 -5.80 -0.40 46.24
C ASP A 1065 -6.91 0.62 46.02
N LEU A 1066 -6.60 1.71 45.31
CA LEU A 1066 -7.52 2.80 45.00
C LEU A 1066 -7.07 3.51 43.72
N ALA A 1067 -7.97 3.67 42.76
CA ALA A 1067 -7.70 4.41 41.54
C ALA A 1067 -8.30 5.82 41.60
N LEU A 1068 -7.58 6.81 41.07
CA LEU A 1068 -8.05 8.18 40.94
C LEU A 1068 -8.38 8.51 39.49
N ALA A 1069 -9.48 9.22 39.28
CA ALA A 1069 -9.90 9.75 37.97
C ALA A 1069 -10.19 11.26 38.08
N PRO A 1070 -9.16 12.12 38.21
CA PRO A 1070 -9.33 13.56 38.22
C PRO A 1070 -9.58 14.07 36.79
N VAL A 1071 -10.46 15.07 36.66
CA VAL A 1071 -10.63 15.88 35.44
C VAL A 1071 -10.97 17.33 35.79
N GLU A 1072 -10.43 18.29 35.04
CA GLU A 1072 -10.80 19.71 35.16
C GLU A 1072 -12.26 19.94 34.77
N GLN A 1073 -12.91 20.91 35.39
CA GLN A 1073 -14.25 21.31 35.00
C GLN A 1073 -14.20 22.28 33.82
N ASN A 1074 -14.36 21.75 32.61
CA ASN A 1074 -14.42 22.49 31.36
C ASN A 1074 -15.30 21.73 30.36
N LEU A 1075 -15.76 22.39 29.30
CA LEU A 1075 -16.68 21.79 28.31
C LEU A 1075 -16.11 20.54 27.65
N PHE A 1076 -14.79 20.51 27.39
CA PHE A 1076 -14.11 19.34 26.82
C PHE A 1076 -14.27 18.12 27.71
N ASN A 1077 -13.98 18.25 29.01
CA ASN A 1077 -14.10 17.17 29.98
C ASN A 1077 -15.55 16.84 30.31
N GLU A 1078 -16.48 17.80 30.29
CA GLU A 1078 -17.92 17.52 30.44
C GLU A 1078 -18.48 16.67 29.28
N CYS A 1079 -17.87 16.78 28.10
CA CYS A 1079 -18.20 15.98 26.92
C CYS A 1079 -17.52 14.60 26.87
N LYS A 1080 -16.47 14.37 27.66
CA LYS A 1080 -15.72 13.10 27.67
C LYS A 1080 -16.58 11.92 28.07
N SER A 1081 -16.22 10.74 27.57
CA SER A 1081 -16.81 9.47 28.00
C SER A 1081 -16.33 9.05 29.40
N ASN A 1082 -17.07 8.14 30.03
CA ASN A 1082 -16.73 7.52 31.31
C ASN A 1082 -15.72 6.35 31.19
N LEU A 1083 -15.06 6.18 30.03
CA LEU A 1083 -14.23 5.02 29.69
C LEU A 1083 -13.20 4.67 30.77
N ARG A 1084 -12.55 5.69 31.37
CA ARG A 1084 -11.57 5.49 32.45
C ARG A 1084 -12.16 4.75 33.67
N LEU A 1085 -13.42 5.04 34.02
CA LEU A 1085 -14.11 4.36 35.12
C LEU A 1085 -14.43 2.91 34.76
N LEU A 1086 -14.74 2.64 33.49
CA LEU A 1086 -14.98 1.28 33.00
C LEU A 1086 -13.72 0.44 33.07
N GLU A 1087 -12.58 0.97 32.60
CA GLU A 1087 -11.29 0.29 32.62
C GLU A 1087 -10.85 -0.07 34.05
N TYR A 1088 -10.89 0.89 34.97
CA TYR A 1088 -10.62 0.63 36.39
C TYR A 1088 -11.61 -0.35 37.01
N GLY A 1089 -12.89 -0.22 36.67
CA GLY A 1089 -13.94 -1.12 37.13
C GLY A 1089 -13.69 -2.56 36.70
N ALA A 1090 -13.30 -2.78 35.45
CA ALA A 1090 -12.98 -4.11 34.94
C ALA A 1090 -11.78 -4.76 35.66
N CYS A 1091 -10.80 -3.97 36.09
CA CYS A 1091 -9.70 -4.41 36.97
C CYS A 1091 -10.14 -4.64 38.43
N GLY A 1092 -11.35 -4.23 38.81
CA GLY A 1092 -11.85 -4.33 40.19
C GLY A 1092 -11.28 -3.26 41.13
N TYR A 1093 -10.76 -2.16 40.60
CA TYR A 1093 -10.28 -1.05 41.42
C TYR A 1093 -11.44 -0.19 41.92
N PRO A 1094 -11.51 0.14 43.22
CA PRO A 1094 -12.39 1.20 43.68
C PRO A 1094 -11.88 2.54 43.15
N VAL A 1095 -12.81 3.44 42.81
CA VAL A 1095 -12.47 4.70 42.13
C VAL A 1095 -12.99 5.91 42.91
N ILE A 1096 -12.11 6.90 43.07
CA ILE A 1096 -12.49 8.29 43.41
C ILE A 1096 -12.34 9.14 42.14
N ALA A 1097 -13.40 9.81 41.74
CA ALA A 1097 -13.45 10.59 40.52
C ALA A 1097 -13.93 12.03 40.78
N SER A 1098 -13.54 12.96 39.91
CA SER A 1098 -14.07 14.32 39.95
C SER A 1098 -15.59 14.32 39.75
N ASP A 1099 -16.29 15.14 40.52
CA ASP A 1099 -17.71 15.43 40.35
C ASP A 1099 -17.93 16.37 39.16
N VAL A 1100 -17.73 15.82 37.96
CA VAL A 1100 -17.90 16.46 36.65
C VAL A 1100 -18.85 15.61 35.81
N ARG A 1101 -19.61 16.24 34.91
CA ARG A 1101 -20.71 15.62 34.14
C ARG A 1101 -20.36 14.26 33.51
N CYS A 1102 -19.15 14.09 32.98
CA CYS A 1102 -18.70 12.84 32.35
C CYS A 1102 -18.61 11.63 33.30
N TYR A 1103 -18.50 11.87 34.60
CA TYR A 1103 -18.44 10.83 35.63
C TYR A 1103 -19.70 10.76 36.51
N GLN A 1104 -20.63 11.69 36.33
CA GLN A 1104 -21.95 11.63 36.95
C GLN A 1104 -22.78 10.56 36.23
N GLY A 1105 -23.27 9.56 36.96
CA GLY A 1105 -24.01 8.46 36.36
C GLY A 1105 -24.32 7.33 37.34
N SER A 1106 -24.61 6.15 36.81
CA SER A 1106 -25.01 4.96 37.57
C SER A 1106 -23.83 4.11 38.08
N LEU A 1107 -22.59 4.42 37.69
CA LEU A 1107 -21.41 3.68 38.13
C LEU A 1107 -21.15 3.93 39.63
N PRO A 1108 -20.95 2.88 40.45
CA PRO A 1108 -20.75 3.00 41.90
C PRO A 1108 -19.32 3.50 42.24
N VAL A 1109 -19.05 4.78 41.97
CA VAL A 1109 -17.77 5.45 42.26
C VAL A 1109 -17.96 6.53 43.34
N THR A 1110 -16.86 6.96 43.97
CA THR A 1110 -16.89 8.07 44.93
C THR A 1110 -16.62 9.38 44.19
N LEU A 1111 -17.63 10.24 44.08
CA LEU A 1111 -17.49 11.55 43.43
C LEU A 1111 -17.06 12.62 44.44
N VAL A 1112 -16.06 13.41 44.08
CA VAL A 1112 -15.57 14.52 44.90
C VAL A 1112 -15.48 15.81 44.11
N LYS A 1113 -15.80 16.93 44.75
CA LYS A 1113 -15.53 18.24 44.14
C LYS A 1113 -14.02 18.42 44.00
N ASN A 1114 -13.59 19.14 42.96
CA ASN A 1114 -12.18 19.43 42.69
C ASN A 1114 -11.56 20.44 43.68
N ARG A 1115 -11.61 20.10 44.98
CA ARG A 1115 -11.00 20.85 46.07
C ARG A 1115 -10.09 19.91 46.84
N TYR A 1116 -8.90 20.39 47.16
CA TYR A 1116 -7.87 19.65 47.88
C TYR A 1116 -8.40 18.84 49.09
N ARG A 1117 -9.23 19.48 49.93
CA ARG A 1117 -9.79 18.85 51.14
C ARG A 1117 -10.71 17.67 50.87
N ASP A 1118 -11.47 17.73 49.77
CA ASP A 1118 -12.43 16.66 49.44
C ASP A 1118 -11.70 15.42 48.90
N TRP A 1119 -10.67 15.61 48.08
CA TRP A 1119 -9.79 14.52 47.62
C TRP A 1119 -9.07 13.84 48.79
N ILE A 1120 -8.43 14.62 49.68
CA ILE A 1120 -7.76 14.07 50.88
C ILE A 1120 -8.74 13.31 51.78
N GLY A 1121 -9.92 13.90 52.02
CA GLY A 1121 -10.95 13.29 52.86
C GLY A 1121 -11.41 11.95 52.31
N ALA A 1122 -11.77 11.90 51.02
CA ALA A 1122 -12.22 10.68 50.38
C ALA A 1122 -11.13 9.61 50.32
N ILE A 1123 -9.87 9.97 50.02
CA ILE A 1123 -8.76 9.01 50.02
C ILE A 1123 -8.59 8.42 51.43
N ARG A 1124 -8.48 9.24 52.48
CA ARG A 1124 -8.31 8.75 53.86
C ARG A 1124 -9.50 7.91 54.34
N GLU A 1125 -10.72 8.22 53.91
CA GLU A 1125 -11.90 7.38 54.19
C GLU A 1125 -11.76 5.98 53.59
N HIS A 1126 -11.35 5.89 52.32
CA HIS A 1126 -11.13 4.60 51.66
C HIS A 1126 -9.96 3.83 52.27
N LEU A 1127 -8.91 4.52 52.73
CA LEU A 1127 -7.76 3.88 53.41
C LEU A 1127 -8.11 3.39 54.82
N ALA A 1128 -9.09 3.99 55.49
CA ALA A 1128 -9.50 3.63 56.85
C ALA A 1128 -10.29 2.30 56.91
N ASP A 1129 -10.99 1.93 55.85
CA ASP A 1129 -11.72 0.66 55.73
C ASP A 1129 -11.39 -0.06 54.41
N PRO A 1130 -10.26 -0.79 54.33
CA PRO A 1130 -9.85 -1.50 53.12
C PRO A 1130 -10.85 -2.57 52.66
N ALA A 1131 -11.63 -3.15 53.58
CA ALA A 1131 -12.62 -4.17 53.25
C ALA A 1131 -13.83 -3.56 52.53
N ALA A 1132 -14.36 -2.44 53.04
CA ALA A 1132 -15.43 -1.70 52.37
C ALA A 1132 -14.96 -1.09 51.03
N THR A 1133 -13.74 -0.57 50.97
CA THR A 1133 -13.11 -0.06 49.75
C THR A 1133 -13.01 -1.14 48.68
N ARG A 1134 -12.58 -2.35 49.04
CA ARG A 1134 -12.56 -3.49 48.12
C ARG A 1134 -13.96 -3.89 47.65
N ALA A 1135 -14.95 -3.88 48.54
CA ALA A 1135 -16.34 -4.18 48.16
C ALA A 1135 -16.88 -3.17 47.12
N LYS A 1136 -16.51 -1.88 47.23
CA LYS A 1136 -16.85 -0.87 46.21
C LYS A 1136 -16.21 -1.18 44.85
N GLY A 1137 -14.94 -1.60 44.82
CA GLY A 1137 -14.27 -2.03 43.58
C GLY A 1137 -14.93 -3.25 42.93
N MET A 1138 -15.32 -4.24 43.74
CA MET A 1138 -16.05 -5.42 43.26
C MET A 1138 -17.44 -5.07 42.71
N ALA A 1139 -18.18 -4.19 43.39
CA ALA A 1139 -19.48 -3.71 42.91
C ALA A 1139 -19.35 -2.96 41.58
N LEU A 1140 -18.31 -2.12 41.42
CA LEU A 1140 -18.03 -1.46 40.15
C LEU A 1140 -17.74 -2.48 39.04
N ARG A 1141 -16.91 -3.49 39.32
CA ARG A 1141 -16.60 -4.58 38.36
C ARG A 1141 -17.84 -5.33 37.91
N GLU A 1142 -18.75 -5.63 38.82
CA GLU A 1142 -20.01 -6.32 38.53
C GLU A 1142 -20.89 -5.48 37.60
N VAL A 1143 -21.07 -4.19 37.89
CA VAL A 1143 -21.85 -3.27 37.05
C VAL A 1143 -21.22 -3.13 35.66
N VAL A 1144 -19.89 -2.98 35.57
CA VAL A 1144 -19.19 -2.87 34.28
C VAL A 1144 -19.37 -4.15 33.44
N ARG A 1145 -19.20 -5.32 34.05
CA ARG A 1145 -19.40 -6.62 33.37
C ARG A 1145 -20.83 -6.83 32.89
N ARG A 1146 -21.81 -6.39 33.68
CA ARG A 1146 -23.23 -6.57 33.35
C ARG A 1146 -23.70 -5.60 32.27
N ASP A 1147 -23.35 -4.32 32.39
CA ASP A 1147 -24.04 -3.25 31.64
C ASP A 1147 -23.14 -2.54 30.61
N TRP A 1148 -21.81 -2.68 30.69
CA TRP A 1148 -20.87 -1.88 29.90
C TRP A 1148 -19.96 -2.70 28.97
N MET A 1149 -20.25 -3.99 28.84
CA MET A 1149 -19.59 -4.85 27.86
C MET A 1149 -20.18 -4.69 26.47
N LEU A 1150 -19.33 -4.81 25.45
CA LEU A 1150 -19.68 -4.72 24.04
C LEU A 1150 -20.28 -6.06 23.56
N SER A 1151 -21.46 -6.40 24.09
CA SER A 1151 -22.19 -7.63 23.80
C SER A 1151 -23.70 -7.41 23.99
N GLY A 1152 -24.52 -8.34 23.49
CA GLY A 1152 -25.99 -8.29 23.65
C GLY A 1152 -26.60 -6.97 23.17
N SER A 1153 -27.50 -6.38 23.97
CA SER A 1153 -28.22 -5.14 23.63
C SER A 1153 -27.30 -3.92 23.45
N ASN A 1154 -26.12 -3.91 24.07
CA ASN A 1154 -25.13 -2.86 23.84
C ASN A 1154 -24.58 -2.93 22.42
N LEU A 1155 -24.32 -4.14 21.92
CA LEU A 1155 -23.87 -4.34 20.54
C LEU A 1155 -24.97 -3.98 19.54
N ASP A 1156 -26.25 -4.28 19.84
CA ASP A 1156 -27.38 -3.83 19.03
C ASP A 1156 -27.49 -2.30 18.94
N THR A 1157 -27.16 -1.59 20.03
CA THR A 1157 -27.13 -0.12 20.02
C THR A 1157 -26.07 0.40 19.07
N TRP A 1158 -24.88 -0.20 19.07
CA TRP A 1158 -23.81 0.11 18.12
C TRP A 1158 -24.21 -0.22 16.67
N ARG A 1159 -24.84 -1.37 16.45
CA ARG A 1159 -25.40 -1.76 15.15
C ARG A 1159 -26.37 -0.70 14.63
N ALA A 1160 -27.35 -0.29 15.45
CA ALA A 1160 -28.35 0.70 15.10
C ALA A 1160 -27.76 2.11 14.91
N ALA A 1161 -26.65 2.43 15.58
CA ALA A 1161 -25.97 3.71 15.38
C ALA A 1161 -25.28 3.78 14.01
N TRP A 1162 -24.70 2.67 13.53
CA TRP A 1162 -23.92 2.65 12.30
C TRP A 1162 -24.71 2.28 11.05
N LEU A 1163 -25.66 1.35 11.16
CA LEU A 1163 -26.44 0.88 10.01
C LEU A 1163 -27.66 1.78 9.77
N PRO A 1164 -28.12 1.92 8.52
CA PRO A 1164 -29.39 2.56 8.21
C PRO A 1164 -30.55 1.85 8.93
N ASP A 1165 -31.60 2.62 9.24
CA ASP A 1165 -32.78 2.16 10.03
C ASP A 1165 -33.67 1.15 9.27
#